data_AF-A0A8B9GX61-F1
#
_entry.id   AF-A0A8B9GX61-F1
#
_cell.length_a   1.000
_cell.length_b   1.000
_cell.length_c   1.000
_cell.angle_alpha   90.00
_cell.angle_beta   90.00
_cell.angle_gamma   90.00
#
_symmetry.space_group_name_H-M   'P 1'
#
loop_
_entity.id
_entity.type
_entity.pdbx_description
1 polymer ?
#
loop_
_entity_poly.entity_id
_entity_poly.type
_entity_poly.pdbx_seq_one_letter_code
_entity_poly.pdbx_strand_id
1 'polypeptide(L)'
;MYGVKWIRNASETWFSSVVLPESQNILHSFLSVDAVAEITKEYKENGEPITDDSSNLQKFSYKLEYLLQYDQKDKTTFLGTRKDYWDYFSDCLAKIKGANDGIRFVKSITELKTSLGKGRAFIRYSLVHQRLADTLQQCLLNQRATSDWYYARSPFLKPHLSVDIINYLYELNEVQFDLASRGHDLDSAWPTFARRTLGMTNSPSHMWKPPSRSSSINSLASTYSQQAPELPCSPDFGHSLLADLAEPLSDSTSSAVEELRLELDQSELKQRELIERLQQLGGEATELREVVTELQRQLDISLAAQANHQELQLKLEALNERERILAQELDVLKARESIREAAHQELQGKLAGAERKNEELMAKLDGVLEEKGQRAASHFDSAQKIHELLDGLKEAEKGRIEALADGEEKRMQAERLVEDLRMKEQALKDGEVKIVALTEKGEKLKKQAEDQRNAVDKLQGALAVREKEASNLQKQLQGLQFSLETMEKQTEEEKKRNFEEREELQKKLNSLKETLDGKVQSFTAQLKTKETELLSSAKRIKHLEGETERLKGERQSLSGTVAELEVGYKDQTKKIDEYKEQCTNLMEVNSKLMQTVKRTEETRKELAESKAALESELAVLRASEKQIRGQLNDAKVSVDEREQRMREENRELDERLQKANLQLEESQGLVRKLEQENGEVKEEHGTLKASLLALQDELRNSNSQIADLEKNLAASRRNEANLTLQLKDRDSQLEDRERLCEQLQARVDELEVRERELEAGTAEAERAIVRQKEMMERLEVQCKAVEKAQIETSACQAKEAQEMALKGAMLEEQLGLNMTEVSRLREEVVVLKAKLHSALEEKVKVQSRLEVKETTCEELQSLTEQLKKQVEEQNRTHVSELLQYRERLEEISSELDVKRSTQNKMEANLAAAQKEVCELKAHNGRLVLETAETKEGLCRANTEMAELGMTICRLTAEREEARERWTAEASRIHELEEQGERETERLNASMAALRQENGSLQEELQQMEKLPETVLELKDLLDKAESEREAAREETATVRFQMSTENMAHQNEVKVRRDFLWELLKKYTLTCPKSLEDSTQINNEILPQGIQVGNAHTCELCCVIL
;
A
#
# COMPACT_ATOMS: atom_id res chain seq x y z
N MET A 1 -28.69 9.65 -4.99
CA MET A 1 -28.60 8.35 -4.26
C MET A 1 -27.45 7.45 -4.67
N TYR A 2 -26.88 7.53 -5.88
CA TYR A 2 -25.88 6.54 -6.34
C TYR A 2 -24.50 6.56 -5.64
N GLY A 3 -23.99 7.71 -5.21
CA GLY A 3 -22.64 7.83 -4.61
C GLY A 3 -22.42 7.00 -3.33
N VAL A 4 -23.45 6.86 -2.48
CA VAL A 4 -23.35 6.11 -1.21
C VAL A 4 -23.09 4.61 -1.45
N LYS A 5 -23.61 4.07 -2.57
CA LYS A 5 -23.43 2.65 -2.92
C LYS A 5 -21.99 2.35 -3.38
N TRP A 6 -21.33 3.32 -4.02
CA TRP A 6 -19.93 3.19 -4.47
C TRP A 6 -18.94 3.22 -3.31
N ILE A 7 -19.10 4.15 -2.36
CA ILE A 7 -18.26 4.22 -1.15
C ILE A 7 -18.37 2.92 -0.34
N ARG A 8 -19.60 2.38 -0.21
CA ARG A 8 -19.83 1.11 0.48
C ARG A 8 -19.15 -0.07 -0.23
N ASN A 9 -19.37 -0.25 -1.55
CA ASN A 9 -18.69 -1.30 -2.31
C ASN A 9 -17.16 -1.18 -2.24
N ALA A 10 -16.61 0.04 -2.33
CA ALA A 10 -15.17 0.27 -2.24
C ALA A 10 -14.61 -0.06 -0.84
N SER A 11 -15.36 0.23 0.23
CA SER A 11 -14.97 -0.20 1.58
C SER A 11 -15.02 -1.72 1.73
N GLU A 12 -16.07 -2.37 1.21
CA GLU A 12 -16.26 -3.82 1.31
C GLU A 12 -15.20 -4.59 0.46
N THR A 13 -14.81 -4.09 -0.72
CA THR A 13 -13.72 -4.69 -1.52
C THR A 13 -12.33 -4.40 -0.97
N TRP A 14 -12.06 -3.22 -0.40
CA TRP A 14 -10.73 -2.93 0.20
C TRP A 14 -10.52 -3.73 1.49
N PHE A 15 -11.56 -3.88 2.32
CA PHE A 15 -11.54 -4.85 3.43
C PHE A 15 -11.29 -6.27 2.94
N SER A 16 -11.99 -6.72 1.89
CA SER A 16 -11.81 -8.08 1.34
C SER A 16 -10.41 -8.31 0.75
N SER A 17 -9.81 -7.31 0.11
CA SER A 17 -8.53 -7.45 -0.61
C SER A 17 -7.28 -7.43 0.28
N VAL A 18 -7.34 -6.81 1.46
CA VAL A 18 -6.15 -6.64 2.34
C VAL A 18 -6.26 -7.46 3.62
N VAL A 19 -7.47 -7.59 4.18
CA VAL A 19 -7.68 -8.06 5.56
C VAL A 19 -7.95 -9.57 5.64
N LEU A 20 -8.39 -10.20 4.54
CA LEU A 20 -8.50 -11.66 4.45
C LEU A 20 -7.13 -12.36 4.52
N PRO A 21 -6.11 -11.96 3.72
CA PRO A 21 -4.76 -12.55 3.79
C PRO A 21 -4.13 -12.49 5.19
N GLU A 22 -4.16 -11.35 5.88
CA GLU A 22 -3.66 -11.25 7.26
C GLU A 22 -4.38 -12.22 8.21
N SER A 23 -5.69 -12.35 8.08
CA SER A 23 -6.49 -13.22 8.96
C SER A 23 -6.21 -14.71 8.71
N GLN A 24 -5.96 -15.10 7.45
CA GLN A 24 -5.60 -16.48 7.11
C GLN A 24 -4.15 -16.78 7.48
N ASN A 25 -3.22 -15.87 7.21
CA ASN A 25 -1.82 -16.00 7.62
C ASN A 25 -1.68 -16.08 9.15
N ILE A 26 -2.47 -15.32 9.91
CA ILE A 26 -2.49 -15.39 11.38
C ILE A 26 -3.04 -16.74 11.86
N LEU A 27 -4.07 -17.31 11.22
CA LEU A 27 -4.48 -18.68 11.57
C LEU A 27 -3.34 -19.67 11.29
N HIS A 28 -2.79 -19.61 10.07
CA HIS A 28 -1.82 -20.58 9.55
C HIS A 28 -0.41 -20.47 10.15
N SER A 29 -0.11 -19.41 10.92
CA SER A 29 1.17 -19.21 11.61
C SER A 29 1.08 -19.11 13.14
N PHE A 30 -0.07 -18.74 13.71
CA PHE A 30 -0.24 -18.65 15.17
C PHE A 30 -0.99 -19.82 15.79
N LEU A 31 -1.78 -20.63 15.06
CA LEU A 31 -2.74 -21.55 15.68
C LEU A 31 -2.66 -23.02 15.27
N SER A 32 -2.49 -23.83 16.31
CA SER A 32 -3.16 -25.12 16.53
C SER A 32 -2.98 -26.29 15.55
N VAL A 33 -2.14 -26.20 14.51
CA VAL A 33 -1.49 -27.41 13.98
C VAL A 33 -0.36 -27.77 14.95
N ASP A 34 0.83 -27.17 14.80
CA ASP A 34 2.04 -27.57 15.52
C ASP A 34 1.84 -27.61 17.04
N ALA A 35 1.31 -26.54 17.67
CA ALA A 35 1.27 -26.46 19.14
C ALA A 35 0.24 -27.39 19.82
N VAL A 36 -0.72 -27.93 19.07
CA VAL A 36 -1.66 -28.96 19.56
C VAL A 36 -1.10 -30.34 19.28
N ALA A 37 -0.55 -30.54 18.07
CA ALA A 37 0.14 -31.77 17.70
C ALA A 37 1.36 -32.04 18.61
N GLU A 38 2.11 -31.01 19.01
CA GLU A 38 3.25 -31.10 19.94
C GLU A 38 2.83 -31.59 21.33
N ILE A 39 1.80 -31.01 21.94
CA ILE A 39 1.25 -31.47 23.24
C ILE A 39 0.68 -32.89 23.12
N THR A 40 0.00 -33.18 22.01
CA THR A 40 -0.62 -34.47 21.76
C THR A 40 0.43 -35.56 21.46
N LYS A 41 1.58 -35.19 20.87
CA LYS A 41 2.77 -36.01 20.68
C LYS A 41 3.44 -36.28 22.04
N GLU A 42 3.77 -35.23 22.79
CA GLU A 42 4.37 -35.29 24.14
C GLU A 42 3.56 -36.21 25.09
N TYR A 43 2.23 -36.10 25.09
CA TYR A 43 1.36 -36.97 25.89
C TYR A 43 1.37 -38.43 25.43
N LYS A 44 1.48 -38.68 24.10
CA LYS A 44 1.52 -40.04 23.52
C LYS A 44 2.88 -40.72 23.70
N GLU A 45 3.96 -39.94 23.81
CA GLU A 45 5.32 -40.43 24.03
C GLU A 45 5.60 -40.66 25.52
N ASN A 46 5.30 -39.68 26.38
CA ASN A 46 5.56 -39.79 27.81
C ASN A 46 4.56 -40.70 28.54
N GLY A 47 3.32 -40.79 28.05
CA GLY A 47 2.23 -41.55 28.69
C GLY A 47 1.70 -40.98 30.01
N GLU A 48 2.35 -39.95 30.57
CA GLU A 48 1.94 -39.24 31.78
C GLU A 48 1.11 -37.97 31.47
N PRO A 49 0.22 -37.52 32.37
CA PRO A 49 -0.50 -36.26 32.21
C PRO A 49 0.44 -35.05 32.06
N ILE A 50 0.12 -34.15 31.14
CA ILE A 50 0.91 -32.94 30.87
C ILE A 50 0.85 -31.99 32.09
N THR A 51 2.02 -31.58 32.59
CA THR A 51 2.14 -30.73 33.79
C THR A 51 2.70 -29.34 33.50
N ASP A 52 2.85 -28.49 34.53
CA ASP A 52 3.23 -27.08 34.45
C ASP A 52 4.70 -26.79 34.05
N ASP A 53 5.51 -27.82 33.85
CA ASP A 53 6.86 -27.77 33.25
C ASP A 53 6.89 -27.97 31.72
N SER A 54 5.80 -28.45 31.11
CA SER A 54 5.72 -28.63 29.65
C SER A 54 5.91 -27.31 28.89
N SER A 55 6.98 -27.23 28.10
CA SER A 55 7.24 -26.08 27.23
C SER A 55 6.21 -25.96 26.10
N ASN A 56 5.65 -27.07 25.63
CA ASN A 56 4.60 -27.07 24.61
C ASN A 56 3.27 -26.57 25.19
N LEU A 57 2.90 -26.96 26.43
CA LEU A 57 1.77 -26.37 27.15
C LEU A 57 1.93 -24.85 27.27
N GLN A 58 3.13 -24.36 27.58
CA GLN A 58 3.41 -22.93 27.67
C GLN A 58 3.24 -22.23 26.31
N LYS A 59 3.82 -22.79 25.25
CA LYS A 59 3.75 -22.32 23.86
C LYS A 59 2.31 -22.26 23.34
N PHE A 60 1.51 -23.30 23.60
CA PHE A 60 0.08 -23.33 23.33
C PHE A 60 -0.68 -22.24 24.11
N SER A 61 -0.40 -22.10 25.41
CA SER A 61 -1.09 -21.14 26.28
C SER A 61 -0.91 -19.69 25.80
N TYR A 62 0.32 -19.31 25.40
CA TYR A 62 0.58 -18.01 24.78
C TYR A 62 -0.09 -17.86 23.40
N LYS A 63 -0.06 -18.88 22.54
CA LYS A 63 -0.74 -18.85 21.21
C LYS A 63 -2.26 -18.68 21.34
N LEU A 64 -2.88 -19.36 22.30
CA LEU A 64 -4.32 -19.25 22.59
C LEU A 64 -4.69 -17.91 23.24
N GLU A 65 -3.86 -17.39 24.15
CA GLU A 65 -4.03 -16.04 24.72
C GLU A 65 -3.97 -14.94 23.65
N TYR A 66 -2.98 -15.03 22.74
CA TYR A 66 -2.86 -14.12 21.60
C TYR A 66 -4.11 -14.16 20.71
N LEU A 67 -4.62 -15.36 20.38
CA LEU A 67 -5.88 -15.50 19.65
C LEU A 67 -7.06 -14.85 20.39
N LEU A 68 -7.18 -15.08 21.70
CA LEU A 68 -8.28 -14.56 22.52
C LEU A 68 -8.24 -13.03 22.67
N GLN A 69 -7.09 -12.40 22.46
CA GLN A 69 -6.90 -10.95 22.39
C GLN A 69 -6.92 -10.39 20.95
N TYR A 70 -6.75 -11.22 19.92
CA TYR A 70 -6.67 -10.77 18.53
C TYR A 70 -7.98 -10.16 18.02
N ASP A 71 -7.90 -8.88 17.63
CA ASP A 71 -9.01 -8.05 17.19
C ASP A 71 -10.16 -7.96 18.23
N GLN A 72 -9.83 -8.14 19.52
CA GLN A 72 -10.74 -7.93 20.65
C GLN A 72 -11.06 -6.43 20.81
N LYS A 73 -12.29 -6.11 21.25
CA LYS A 73 -12.72 -4.74 21.55
C LYS A 73 -12.28 -4.35 22.97
N ASP A 74 -11.46 -3.32 23.09
CA ASP A 74 -11.12 -2.74 24.40
C ASP A 74 -12.38 -2.37 25.19
N LYS A 75 -12.45 -2.89 26.43
CA LYS A 75 -13.53 -2.62 27.38
C LYS A 75 -12.95 -2.40 28.76
N THR A 76 -13.59 -1.55 29.54
CA THR A 76 -13.28 -1.30 30.95
C THR A 76 -14.51 -1.50 31.82
N THR A 77 -14.31 -1.66 33.13
CA THR A 77 -15.39 -1.48 34.10
C THR A 77 -15.63 0.01 34.36
N PHE A 78 -16.74 0.34 35.05
CA PHE A 78 -17.00 1.70 35.52
C PHE A 78 -15.88 2.26 36.43
N LEU A 79 -15.09 1.39 37.06
CA LEU A 79 -13.93 1.75 37.89
C LEU A 79 -12.61 1.78 37.09
N GLY A 80 -12.67 1.77 35.75
CA GLY A 80 -11.51 1.89 34.87
C GLY A 80 -10.68 0.62 34.69
N THR A 81 -10.97 -0.48 35.39
CA THR A 81 -10.20 -1.73 35.25
C THR A 81 -10.41 -2.32 33.85
N ARG A 82 -9.32 -2.63 33.13
CA ARG A 82 -9.39 -3.31 31.82
C ARG A 82 -10.08 -4.67 31.97
N LYS A 83 -11.06 -4.93 31.11
CA LYS A 83 -11.67 -6.25 30.90
C LYS A 83 -10.91 -6.97 29.78
N ASP A 84 -10.93 -8.31 29.79
CA ASP A 84 -10.22 -9.13 28.81
C ASP A 84 -11.05 -10.38 28.44
N TYR A 85 -10.48 -11.36 27.76
CA TYR A 85 -11.17 -12.57 27.28
C TYR A 85 -11.86 -13.40 28.38
N TRP A 86 -11.42 -13.27 29.64
CA TRP A 86 -12.16 -13.77 30.81
C TRP A 86 -13.57 -13.21 30.93
N ASP A 87 -13.75 -11.91 30.70
CA ASP A 87 -15.04 -11.25 30.77
C ASP A 87 -15.93 -11.69 29.59
N TYR A 88 -15.36 -11.94 28.41
CA TYR A 88 -16.06 -12.60 27.29
C TYR A 88 -16.56 -14.00 27.69
N PHE A 89 -15.69 -14.86 28.23
CA PHE A 89 -16.10 -16.18 28.74
C PHE A 89 -17.18 -16.08 29.83
N SER A 90 -17.04 -15.14 30.77
CA SER A 90 -18.05 -14.90 31.80
C SER A 90 -19.37 -14.41 31.22
N ASP A 91 -19.38 -13.47 30.28
CA ASP A 91 -20.61 -12.92 29.67
C ASP A 91 -21.36 -13.96 28.83
N CYS A 92 -20.61 -14.79 28.09
CA CYS A 92 -21.17 -15.89 27.29
C CYS A 92 -21.74 -17.01 28.17
N LEU A 93 -20.97 -17.47 29.16
CA LEU A 93 -21.27 -18.70 29.89
C LEU A 93 -22.14 -18.49 31.13
N ALA A 94 -22.14 -17.31 31.78
CA ALA A 94 -22.81 -17.08 33.08
C ALA A 94 -24.30 -17.43 33.15
N LYS A 95 -24.98 -17.58 32.01
CA LYS A 95 -26.41 -17.92 31.91
C LYS A 95 -26.68 -19.39 31.55
N ILE A 96 -25.64 -20.16 31.19
CA ILE A 96 -25.78 -21.52 30.67
C ILE A 96 -25.63 -22.55 31.80
N LYS A 97 -26.69 -23.33 32.05
CA LYS A 97 -26.67 -24.39 33.07
C LYS A 97 -25.73 -25.53 32.60
N GLY A 98 -24.79 -25.93 33.46
CA GLY A 98 -23.82 -27.00 33.19
C GLY A 98 -22.41 -26.52 32.79
N ALA A 99 -22.28 -25.37 32.11
CA ALA A 99 -20.98 -24.82 31.70
C ALA A 99 -20.36 -23.84 32.72
N ASN A 100 -21.05 -23.57 33.82
CA ASN A 100 -20.68 -22.53 34.79
C ASN A 100 -19.66 -22.96 35.86
N ASP A 101 -19.16 -24.19 35.84
CA ASP A 101 -18.35 -24.70 36.95
C ASP A 101 -16.96 -24.08 36.99
N GLY A 102 -16.28 -23.94 35.84
CA GLY A 102 -15.02 -23.18 35.75
C GLY A 102 -15.21 -21.69 36.05
N ILE A 103 -16.32 -21.09 35.61
CA ILE A 103 -16.65 -19.69 35.91
C ILE A 103 -16.84 -19.47 37.42
N ARG A 104 -17.44 -20.44 38.13
CA ARG A 104 -17.59 -20.40 39.59
C ARG A 104 -16.29 -20.68 40.32
N PHE A 105 -15.48 -21.64 39.86
CA PHE A 105 -14.19 -21.97 40.44
C PHE A 105 -13.22 -20.78 40.35
N VAL A 106 -13.03 -20.20 39.16
CA VAL A 106 -12.13 -19.04 39.00
C VAL A 106 -12.59 -17.83 39.80
N LYS A 107 -13.91 -17.64 39.99
CA LYS A 107 -14.47 -16.60 40.86
C LYS A 107 -14.28 -16.87 42.37
N SER A 108 -13.89 -18.08 42.79
CA SER A 108 -13.49 -18.37 44.18
C SER A 108 -11.99 -18.31 44.43
N ILE A 109 -11.15 -18.15 43.40
CA ILE A 109 -9.72 -17.88 43.55
C ILE A 109 -9.52 -16.39 43.86
N THR A 110 -9.59 -16.05 45.14
CA THR A 110 -9.42 -14.69 45.67
C THR A 110 -8.05 -14.05 45.37
N GLU A 111 -7.06 -14.87 45.04
CA GLU A 111 -5.69 -14.46 44.75
C GLU A 111 -5.57 -13.74 43.40
N LEU A 112 -6.46 -14.04 42.44
CA LEU A 112 -6.45 -13.47 41.09
C LEU A 112 -7.18 -12.13 41.07
N LYS A 113 -6.46 -11.05 40.77
CA LYS A 113 -6.95 -9.67 40.83
C LYS A 113 -7.41 -9.17 39.46
N THR A 114 -6.65 -9.45 38.40
CA THR A 114 -6.95 -8.97 37.04
C THR A 114 -8.02 -9.82 36.34
N SER A 115 -8.51 -9.37 35.18
CA SER A 115 -9.26 -10.23 34.26
C SER A 115 -8.35 -11.19 33.49
N LEU A 116 -7.11 -10.79 33.19
CA LEU A 116 -6.13 -11.60 32.45
C LEU A 116 -5.80 -12.89 33.22
N GLY A 117 -5.36 -12.78 34.48
CA GLY A 117 -5.02 -13.94 35.32
C GLY A 117 -6.22 -14.87 35.59
N LYS A 118 -7.43 -14.33 35.67
CA LYS A 118 -8.67 -15.14 35.71
C LYS A 118 -8.91 -15.88 34.39
N GLY A 119 -8.60 -15.24 33.25
CA GLY A 119 -8.64 -15.86 31.93
C GLY A 119 -7.69 -17.04 31.82
N ARG A 120 -6.42 -16.85 32.22
CA ARG A 120 -5.41 -17.91 32.28
C ARG A 120 -5.86 -19.06 33.18
N ALA A 121 -6.36 -18.75 34.38
CA ALA A 121 -6.89 -19.77 35.29
C ALA A 121 -8.10 -20.53 34.71
N PHE A 122 -8.94 -19.87 33.90
CA PHE A 122 -10.10 -20.50 33.25
C PHE A 122 -9.71 -21.40 32.08
N ILE A 123 -8.68 -21.04 31.31
CA ILE A 123 -8.09 -21.92 30.28
C ILE A 123 -7.51 -23.17 30.96
N ARG A 124 -6.71 -23.00 32.01
CA ARG A 124 -6.12 -24.10 32.79
C ARG A 124 -7.17 -25.03 33.40
N TYR A 125 -8.23 -24.46 34.00
CA TYR A 125 -9.39 -25.23 34.46
C TYR A 125 -9.97 -26.08 33.33
N SER A 126 -10.14 -25.48 32.14
CA SER A 126 -10.81 -26.12 31.00
C SER A 126 -9.97 -27.22 30.34
N LEU A 127 -8.64 -27.14 30.42
CA LEU A 127 -7.72 -28.21 30.01
C LEU A 127 -7.79 -29.40 30.97
N VAL A 128 -7.62 -29.17 32.28
CA VAL A 128 -7.68 -30.23 33.32
C VAL A 128 -9.03 -30.97 33.33
N HIS A 129 -10.12 -30.32 32.92
CA HIS A 129 -11.44 -30.93 32.81
C HIS A 129 -11.83 -31.38 31.39
N GLN A 130 -10.91 -31.38 30.41
CA GLN A 130 -11.13 -31.82 29.02
C GLN A 130 -12.39 -31.20 28.38
N ARG A 131 -12.49 -29.88 28.46
CA ARG A 131 -13.68 -29.09 28.05
C ARG A 131 -13.35 -27.80 27.31
N LEU A 132 -12.09 -27.54 26.96
CA LEU A 132 -11.68 -26.27 26.36
C LEU A 132 -12.36 -26.04 25.00
N ALA A 133 -12.43 -27.08 24.16
CA ALA A 133 -13.15 -27.05 22.89
C ALA A 133 -14.63 -26.69 23.07
N ASP A 134 -15.37 -27.48 23.87
CA ASP A 134 -16.81 -27.30 24.12
C ASP A 134 -17.13 -25.94 24.74
N THR A 135 -16.25 -25.47 25.63
CA THR A 135 -16.38 -24.16 26.31
C THR A 135 -16.23 -23.01 25.32
N LEU A 136 -15.22 -23.06 24.43
CA LEU A 136 -15.03 -22.04 23.40
C LEU A 136 -16.12 -22.13 22.33
N GLN A 137 -16.47 -23.33 21.85
CA GLN A 137 -17.54 -23.55 20.88
C GLN A 137 -18.87 -22.97 21.38
N GLN A 138 -19.21 -23.21 22.65
CA GLN A 138 -20.43 -22.68 23.26
C GLN A 138 -20.43 -21.15 23.41
N CYS A 139 -19.26 -20.51 23.52
CA CYS A 139 -19.15 -19.06 23.44
C CYS A 139 -19.37 -18.56 22.00
N LEU A 140 -18.78 -19.24 21.01
CA LEU A 140 -18.89 -18.89 19.59
C LEU A 140 -20.31 -19.05 19.04
N LEU A 141 -21.05 -20.05 19.52
CA LEU A 141 -22.49 -20.22 19.25
C LEU A 141 -23.33 -19.01 19.72
N ASN A 142 -22.88 -18.26 20.73
CA ASN A 142 -23.47 -16.99 21.14
C ASN A 142 -22.94 -15.84 20.28
N GLN A 143 -23.14 -15.93 18.96
CA GLN A 143 -22.59 -15.02 17.95
C GLN A 143 -22.86 -13.53 18.28
N ARG A 144 -23.98 -13.21 18.94
CA ARG A 144 -24.26 -11.85 19.45
C ARG A 144 -23.20 -11.39 20.44
N ALA A 145 -22.96 -12.15 21.51
CA ALA A 145 -21.95 -11.80 22.51
C ALA A 145 -20.54 -11.77 21.90
N THR A 146 -20.20 -12.72 21.02
CA THR A 146 -18.93 -12.70 20.26
C THR A 146 -18.80 -11.43 19.42
N SER A 147 -19.86 -10.99 18.75
CA SER A 147 -19.87 -9.74 17.97
C SER A 147 -19.83 -8.48 18.84
N ASP A 148 -20.33 -8.53 20.08
CA ASP A 148 -20.18 -7.45 21.06
C ASP A 148 -18.72 -7.36 21.58
N TRP A 149 -17.98 -8.48 21.58
CA TRP A 149 -16.62 -8.60 22.13
C TRP A 149 -15.47 -8.48 21.11
N TYR A 150 -15.68 -8.84 19.85
CA TYR A 150 -14.64 -8.82 18.81
C TYR A 150 -14.99 -7.93 17.61
N TYR A 151 -13.97 -7.42 16.92
CA TYR A 151 -14.08 -6.78 15.62
C TYR A 151 -14.02 -7.82 14.48
N ALA A 152 -14.31 -7.40 13.24
CA ALA A 152 -14.62 -8.28 12.11
C ALA A 152 -13.43 -9.07 11.51
N ARG A 153 -12.21 -8.83 11.98
CA ARG A 153 -11.00 -9.55 11.51
C ARG A 153 -10.75 -10.80 12.35
N SER A 154 -11.18 -10.78 13.62
CA SER A 154 -11.11 -11.93 14.55
C SER A 154 -11.65 -13.20 13.90
N PRO A 155 -10.91 -14.33 13.96
CA PRO A 155 -11.37 -15.59 13.36
C PRO A 155 -12.63 -16.15 14.05
N PHE A 156 -12.92 -15.73 15.29
CA PHE A 156 -14.15 -16.08 16.01
C PHE A 156 -15.45 -15.59 15.35
N LEU A 157 -15.37 -14.61 14.43
CA LEU A 157 -16.51 -14.15 13.63
C LEU A 157 -16.52 -14.73 12.21
N LYS A 158 -15.60 -15.65 11.89
CA LYS A 158 -15.41 -16.24 10.55
C LYS A 158 -15.66 -17.75 10.63
N PRO A 159 -16.84 -18.24 10.18
CA PRO A 159 -17.29 -19.61 10.44
C PRO A 159 -16.26 -20.71 10.13
N HIS A 160 -15.55 -20.64 9.00
CA HIS A 160 -14.50 -21.59 8.63
C HIS A 160 -13.37 -21.61 9.68
N LEU A 161 -12.65 -20.49 9.86
CA LEU A 161 -11.57 -20.38 10.85
C LEU A 161 -12.02 -20.76 12.27
N SER A 162 -13.26 -20.43 12.64
CA SER A 162 -13.82 -20.76 13.96
C SER A 162 -14.13 -22.26 14.15
N VAL A 163 -14.49 -22.96 13.07
CA VAL A 163 -14.66 -24.42 13.09
C VAL A 163 -13.29 -25.10 13.15
N ASP A 164 -12.32 -24.62 12.38
CA ASP A 164 -10.95 -25.15 12.36
C ASP A 164 -10.31 -25.07 13.76
N ILE A 165 -10.34 -23.89 14.40
CA ILE A 165 -9.85 -23.69 15.79
C ILE A 165 -10.51 -24.69 16.77
N ILE A 166 -11.82 -24.91 16.65
CA ILE A 166 -12.55 -25.82 17.55
C ILE A 166 -12.20 -27.28 17.29
N ASN A 167 -12.00 -27.68 16.03
CA ASN A 167 -11.59 -29.03 15.68
C ASN A 167 -10.22 -29.38 16.29
N TYR A 168 -9.22 -28.49 16.14
CA TYR A 168 -7.91 -28.69 16.78
C TYR A 168 -8.00 -28.74 18.31
N LEU A 169 -8.82 -27.87 18.93
CA LEU A 169 -9.01 -27.92 20.38
C LEU A 169 -9.69 -29.20 20.87
N TYR A 170 -10.45 -29.91 20.02
CA TYR A 170 -11.03 -31.21 20.38
C TYR A 170 -9.98 -32.32 20.49
N GLU A 171 -8.83 -32.22 19.80
CA GLU A 171 -7.72 -33.18 19.97
C GLU A 171 -7.18 -33.16 21.41
N LEU A 172 -7.15 -31.98 22.05
CA LEU A 172 -6.74 -31.83 23.45
C LEU A 172 -7.73 -32.41 24.46
N ASN A 173 -8.95 -32.79 24.07
CA ASN A 173 -9.86 -33.51 24.97
C ASN A 173 -9.41 -34.99 25.15
N GLU A 174 -8.52 -35.54 24.31
CA GLU A 174 -7.90 -36.86 24.52
C GLU A 174 -6.68 -36.82 25.46
N VAL A 175 -6.11 -35.63 25.67
CA VAL A 175 -4.92 -35.40 26.51
C VAL A 175 -5.32 -35.22 27.98
N GLN A 176 -4.57 -35.79 28.91
CA GLN A 176 -4.72 -35.52 30.35
C GLN A 176 -3.75 -34.42 30.80
N PHE A 177 -4.19 -33.57 31.73
CA PHE A 177 -3.39 -32.46 32.27
C PHE A 177 -3.46 -32.45 33.80
N ASP A 178 -2.31 -32.48 34.49
CA ASP A 178 -2.23 -32.23 35.95
C ASP A 178 -1.55 -30.89 36.22
N LEU A 179 -2.35 -29.83 36.27
CA LEU A 179 -1.88 -28.46 36.42
C LEU A 179 -2.11 -27.97 37.85
N ALA A 180 -1.21 -27.16 38.41
CA ALA A 180 -1.40 -26.58 39.72
C ALA A 180 -2.57 -25.57 39.73
N SER A 181 -3.55 -25.78 40.61
CA SER A 181 -4.72 -24.88 40.77
C SER A 181 -4.39 -23.56 41.45
N ARG A 182 -3.29 -23.52 42.21
CA ARG A 182 -2.79 -22.40 43.03
C ARG A 182 -1.26 -22.41 43.07
N GLY A 183 -0.65 -21.29 43.44
CA GLY A 183 0.81 -21.19 43.63
C GLY A 183 1.60 -20.62 42.43
N HIS A 184 0.92 -20.11 41.41
CA HIS A 184 1.52 -19.34 40.31
C HIS A 184 0.80 -17.99 40.20
N ASP A 185 1.55 -16.91 39.95
CA ASP A 185 0.98 -15.57 39.77
C ASP A 185 0.52 -15.37 38.32
N LEU A 186 -0.68 -15.89 38.04
CA LEU A 186 -1.29 -15.84 36.71
C LEU A 186 -1.67 -14.41 36.28
N ASP A 187 -1.81 -13.45 37.22
CA ASP A 187 -1.99 -12.04 36.86
C ASP A 187 -0.76 -11.49 36.13
N SER A 188 0.44 -11.98 36.47
CA SER A 188 1.70 -11.61 35.82
C SER A 188 2.00 -12.49 34.61
N ALA A 189 2.17 -13.80 34.77
CA ALA A 189 2.71 -14.69 33.72
C ALA A 189 2.05 -16.07 33.68
N TRP A 190 2.24 -16.78 32.56
CA TRP A 190 1.98 -18.23 32.49
C TRP A 190 3.03 -19.03 33.29
N PRO A 191 2.69 -20.19 33.86
CA PRO A 191 3.66 -21.07 34.53
C PRO A 191 4.79 -21.53 33.61
N THR A 192 5.90 -21.92 34.23
CA THR A 192 7.16 -22.31 33.54
C THR A 192 7.88 -23.48 34.23
N PHE A 193 7.25 -24.10 35.25
CA PHE A 193 7.79 -25.23 36.01
C PHE A 193 6.67 -25.86 36.85
N ALA A 194 6.70 -27.19 37.00
CA ALA A 194 5.79 -27.91 37.88
C ALA A 194 6.12 -27.70 39.35
N ARG A 195 5.15 -27.25 40.15
CA ARG A 195 5.31 -27.11 41.61
C ARG A 195 5.07 -28.45 42.31
N ARG A 196 5.98 -29.41 42.07
CA ARG A 196 5.95 -30.78 42.60
C ARG A 196 5.75 -30.78 44.12
N THR A 197 4.59 -31.24 44.59
CA THR A 197 4.18 -31.15 46.00
C THR A 197 4.73 -32.33 46.80
N LEU A 198 6.03 -32.27 47.12
CA LEU A 198 6.70 -33.27 47.95
C LEU A 198 6.11 -33.29 49.38
N GLY A 199 5.64 -34.46 49.82
CA GLY A 199 5.46 -34.78 51.25
C GLY A 199 4.09 -34.57 51.89
N MET A 200 2.99 -34.31 51.14
CA MET A 200 1.64 -34.16 51.73
C MET A 200 0.54 -34.94 51.00
N THR A 201 0.62 -36.28 51.05
CA THR A 201 -0.61 -37.09 50.96
C THR A 201 -1.54 -36.70 52.12
N ASN A 202 -2.86 -36.62 51.86
CA ASN A 202 -3.96 -36.26 52.79
C ASN A 202 -4.36 -34.77 52.98
N SER A 203 -3.94 -33.81 52.14
CA SER A 203 -4.56 -32.46 52.12
C SER A 203 -5.47 -32.23 50.90
N PRO A 204 -6.81 -32.19 51.04
CA PRO A 204 -7.73 -32.07 49.90
C PRO A 204 -7.77 -30.70 49.18
N SER A 205 -6.93 -29.74 49.57
CA SER A 205 -7.11 -28.30 49.32
C SER A 205 -6.47 -27.75 48.03
N HIS A 206 -5.66 -28.55 47.32
CA HIS A 206 -4.87 -28.10 46.16
C HIS A 206 -5.31 -28.69 44.81
N MET A 207 -6.17 -29.71 44.80
CA MET A 207 -6.67 -30.33 43.56
C MET A 207 -7.87 -29.55 42.98
N TRP A 208 -8.02 -29.56 41.66
CA TRP A 208 -9.20 -29.03 40.98
C TRP A 208 -10.44 -29.90 41.26
N LYS A 209 -11.20 -29.57 42.30
CA LYS A 209 -12.46 -30.26 42.64
C LYS A 209 -13.66 -29.39 42.30
N PRO A 210 -14.56 -29.80 41.38
CA PRO A 210 -15.82 -29.10 41.15
C PRO A 210 -16.74 -29.21 42.39
N PRO A 211 -17.66 -28.24 42.63
CA PRO A 211 -18.57 -28.27 43.79
C PRO A 211 -19.65 -29.36 43.72
N SER A 212 -19.28 -30.61 43.99
CA SER A 212 -20.18 -31.77 43.97
C SER A 212 -21.32 -31.67 44.97
N ARG A 213 -22.57 -31.84 44.48
CA ARG A 213 -23.80 -31.79 45.26
C ARG A 213 -24.24 -33.20 45.71
N SER A 214 -23.59 -33.76 46.73
CA SER A 214 -24.09 -34.95 47.43
C SER A 214 -23.67 -34.95 48.91
N SER A 215 -24.52 -35.53 49.77
CA SER A 215 -24.36 -35.48 51.23
C SER A 215 -24.58 -36.86 51.86
N SER A 216 -23.53 -37.47 52.38
CA SER A 216 -23.59 -38.65 53.25
C SER A 216 -22.32 -38.75 54.08
N ILE A 217 -22.46 -38.92 55.39
CA ILE A 217 -21.37 -39.10 56.36
C ILE A 217 -21.20 -40.61 56.60
N ASN A 218 -19.95 -41.09 56.56
CA ASN A 218 -19.38 -42.31 57.18
C ASN A 218 -18.06 -42.66 56.44
N SER A 219 -16.95 -43.06 57.07
CA SER A 219 -16.63 -43.28 58.48
C SER A 219 -15.21 -42.81 58.82
N LEU A 220 -14.90 -42.70 60.12
CA LEU A 220 -13.56 -42.39 60.66
C LEU A 220 -12.90 -43.62 61.30
N ALA A 221 -11.66 -43.44 61.77
CA ALA A 221 -10.74 -44.39 62.41
C ALA A 221 -9.91 -45.27 61.44
N SER A 222 -8.66 -45.64 61.77
CA SER A 222 -7.96 -45.50 63.06
C SER A 222 -6.46 -45.18 62.92
N THR A 223 -5.81 -44.72 64.00
CA THR A 223 -4.36 -44.42 64.06
C THR A 223 -3.81 -44.63 65.47
N TYR A 224 -2.99 -45.68 65.65
CA TYR A 224 -2.13 -46.03 66.80
C TYR A 224 -1.14 -47.11 66.27
N SER A 225 0.06 -47.37 66.79
CA SER A 225 0.70 -46.97 68.06
C SER A 225 2.23 -46.78 67.97
N GLN A 226 2.83 -46.44 69.11
CA GLN A 226 4.24 -46.07 69.39
C GLN A 226 5.26 -47.23 69.29
N GLN A 227 6.48 -46.99 68.77
CA GLN A 227 7.80 -46.83 69.46
C GLN A 227 8.46 -48.10 70.07
N ALA A 228 9.81 -48.14 70.02
CA ALA A 228 10.69 -49.17 70.60
C ALA A 228 11.00 -48.90 72.10
N PRO A 229 11.66 -49.84 72.84
CA PRO A 229 13.12 -49.70 73.00
C PRO A 229 13.96 -50.99 73.25
N GLU A 230 15.28 -50.87 73.00
CA GLU A 230 16.46 -51.43 73.73
C GLU A 230 16.75 -52.96 73.87
N LEU A 231 18.06 -53.25 74.03
CA LEU A 231 18.73 -54.55 74.25
C LEU A 231 19.08 -54.72 75.75
N PRO A 232 19.24 -55.95 76.30
CA PRO A 232 20.60 -56.48 76.46
C PRO A 232 20.80 -58.03 76.47
N CYS A 233 22.09 -58.39 76.45
CA CYS A 233 22.81 -59.66 76.70
C CYS A 233 22.15 -60.87 77.41
N SER A 234 22.69 -62.07 77.13
CA SER A 234 22.39 -63.36 77.80
C SER A 234 23.56 -63.82 78.70
N PRO A 235 23.32 -64.50 79.85
CA PRO A 235 24.35 -64.81 80.86
C PRO A 235 24.93 -66.24 80.83
N ASP A 236 25.95 -66.44 81.68
CA ASP A 236 26.75 -67.65 81.92
C ASP A 236 26.23 -68.57 83.06
N PHE A 237 26.97 -69.67 83.32
CA PHE A 237 26.84 -70.68 84.41
C PHE A 237 25.70 -71.74 84.27
N GLY A 238 25.87 -73.00 84.72
CA GLY A 238 27.09 -73.68 85.20
C GLY A 238 26.85 -75.02 85.95
N HIS A 239 27.73 -76.00 85.71
CA HIS A 239 28.08 -77.19 86.53
C HIS A 239 27.08 -78.33 86.91
N SER A 240 27.50 -79.55 86.52
CA SER A 240 27.68 -80.76 87.35
C SER A 240 26.51 -81.72 87.72
N LEU A 241 26.62 -82.95 87.18
CA LEU A 241 26.28 -84.28 87.75
C LEU A 241 27.03 -85.30 86.85
N LEU A 242 28.09 -86.05 87.20
CA LEU A 242 28.55 -86.77 88.40
C LEU A 242 28.01 -88.23 88.47
N ALA A 243 28.96 -89.18 88.50
CA ALA A 243 28.88 -90.62 88.83
C ALA A 243 28.86 -91.65 87.66
N ASP A 244 29.57 -92.76 87.93
CA ASP A 244 29.60 -94.11 87.32
C ASP A 244 29.79 -94.22 85.79
N LEU A 245 30.77 -94.98 85.26
CA LEU A 245 31.37 -96.24 85.74
C LEU A 245 32.91 -96.26 85.68
N ALA A 246 33.50 -97.32 86.25
CA ALA A 246 34.95 -97.42 86.52
C ALA A 246 35.71 -98.44 85.64
N GLU A 247 37.03 -98.23 85.59
CA GLU A 247 38.08 -99.22 85.30
C GLU A 247 38.23 -99.70 83.81
N PRO A 248 39.35 -100.37 83.43
CA PRO A 248 40.25 -99.75 82.45
C PRO A 248 40.50 -100.60 81.19
N LEU A 249 41.24 -100.05 80.19
CA LEU A 249 42.38 -100.70 79.49
C LEU A 249 42.87 -99.95 78.23
N SER A 250 44.15 -100.20 77.89
CA SER A 250 44.82 -100.06 76.59
C SER A 250 45.24 -98.67 76.06
N ASP A 251 46.51 -98.61 75.60
CA ASP A 251 47.23 -97.42 75.11
C ASP A 251 46.81 -96.93 73.71
N SER A 252 45.71 -97.43 73.15
CA SER A 252 45.31 -97.15 71.76
C SER A 252 44.69 -95.76 71.56
N THR A 253 44.27 -95.09 72.65
CA THR A 253 43.54 -93.81 72.59
C THR A 253 44.45 -92.58 72.56
N SER A 254 45.69 -92.65 73.07
CA SER A 254 46.64 -91.51 73.03
C SER A 254 47.01 -91.16 71.58
N SER A 255 47.39 -92.17 70.79
CA SER A 255 47.84 -91.96 69.40
C SER A 255 46.79 -91.28 68.54
N ALA A 256 45.51 -91.65 68.66
CA ALA A 256 44.42 -91.04 67.88
C ALA A 256 44.13 -89.59 68.31
N VAL A 257 44.33 -89.25 69.59
CA VAL A 257 44.17 -87.88 70.10
C VAL A 257 45.37 -86.99 69.71
N GLU A 258 46.56 -87.56 69.60
CA GLU A 258 47.76 -86.87 69.10
C GLU A 258 47.71 -86.69 67.57
N GLU A 259 47.18 -87.67 66.83
CA GLU A 259 46.98 -87.57 65.37
C GLU A 259 45.91 -86.52 65.02
N LEU A 260 44.76 -86.51 65.72
CA LEU A 260 43.75 -85.46 65.56
C LEU A 260 44.23 -84.07 66.02
N ARG A 261 45.17 -83.98 66.97
CA ARG A 261 45.85 -82.73 67.31
C ARG A 261 46.76 -82.25 66.18
N LEU A 262 47.54 -83.14 65.58
CA LEU A 262 48.41 -82.81 64.45
C LEU A 262 47.62 -82.41 63.19
N GLU A 263 46.45 -83.01 62.95
CA GLU A 263 45.51 -82.53 61.92
C GLU A 263 44.90 -81.17 62.27
N LEU A 264 44.53 -80.93 63.53
CA LEU A 264 44.02 -79.64 63.99
C LEU A 264 45.09 -78.54 63.83
N ASP A 265 46.31 -78.77 64.31
CA ASP A 265 47.45 -77.85 64.19
C ASP A 265 47.78 -77.54 62.71
N GLN A 266 47.74 -78.56 61.83
CA GLN A 266 47.84 -78.36 60.38
C GLN A 266 46.66 -77.56 59.80
N SER A 267 45.45 -77.76 60.30
CA SER A 267 44.27 -77.01 59.84
C SER A 267 44.34 -75.55 60.28
N GLU A 268 44.81 -75.26 61.51
CA GLU A 268 45.04 -73.90 61.98
C GLU A 268 46.16 -73.21 61.19
N LEU A 269 47.25 -73.92 60.85
CA LEU A 269 48.31 -73.38 59.98
C LEU A 269 47.77 -73.03 58.59
N LYS A 270 47.05 -73.93 57.93
CA LYS A 270 46.40 -73.67 56.63
C LYS A 270 45.38 -72.53 56.71
N GLN A 271 44.66 -72.41 57.83
CA GLN A 271 43.72 -71.32 58.06
C GLN A 271 44.43 -69.98 58.27
N ARG A 272 45.58 -69.95 58.96
CA ARG A 272 46.44 -68.77 59.08
C ARG A 272 47.02 -68.34 57.73
N GLU A 273 47.55 -69.28 56.94
CA GLU A 273 48.03 -69.01 55.56
C GLU A 273 46.91 -68.46 54.66
N LEU A 274 45.69 -69.03 54.75
CA LEU A 274 44.52 -68.52 54.02
C LEU A 274 44.10 -67.12 54.46
N ILE A 275 44.16 -66.81 55.76
CA ILE A 275 43.87 -65.46 56.28
C ILE A 275 44.94 -64.46 55.81
N GLU A 276 46.22 -64.82 55.85
CA GLU A 276 47.32 -63.98 55.37
C GLU A 276 47.23 -63.74 53.85
N ARG A 277 46.82 -64.76 53.08
CA ARG A 277 46.55 -64.62 51.64
C ARG A 277 45.34 -63.74 51.34
N LEU A 278 44.27 -63.83 52.14
CA LEU A 278 43.11 -62.93 52.05
C LEU A 278 43.46 -61.49 52.44
N GLN A 279 44.39 -61.29 53.38
CA GLN A 279 44.90 -59.96 53.71
C GLN A 279 45.74 -59.36 52.58
N GLN A 280 46.61 -60.14 51.93
CA GLN A 280 47.34 -59.70 50.73
C GLN A 280 46.40 -59.33 49.58
N LEU A 281 45.45 -60.20 49.23
CA LEU A 281 44.45 -59.93 48.19
C LEU A 281 43.53 -58.75 48.56
N GLY A 282 43.26 -58.56 49.85
CA GLY A 282 42.55 -57.39 50.36
C GLY A 282 43.32 -56.08 50.12
N GLY A 283 44.64 -56.11 50.35
CA GLY A 283 45.58 -55.01 50.11
C GLY A 283 45.69 -54.65 48.62
N GLU A 284 45.94 -55.65 47.77
CA GLU A 284 45.97 -55.50 46.31
C GLU A 284 44.63 -54.94 45.79
N ALA A 285 43.50 -55.39 46.35
CA ALA A 285 42.19 -54.86 46.00
C ALA A 285 41.94 -53.43 46.53
N THR A 286 42.58 -52.98 47.62
CA THR A 286 42.56 -51.55 48.01
C THR A 286 43.40 -50.69 47.08
N GLU A 287 44.62 -51.10 46.75
CA GLU A 287 45.49 -50.36 45.81
C GLU A 287 44.84 -50.20 44.44
N LEU A 288 44.20 -51.26 43.92
CA LEU A 288 43.44 -51.20 42.66
C LEU A 288 42.22 -50.27 42.75
N ARG A 289 41.53 -50.20 43.90
CA ARG A 289 40.44 -49.23 44.10
C ARG A 289 40.95 -47.78 44.12
N GLU A 290 42.07 -47.52 44.80
CA GLU A 290 42.69 -46.18 44.81
C GLU A 290 43.08 -45.74 43.39
N VAL A 291 43.75 -46.61 42.62
CA VAL A 291 44.09 -46.34 41.21
C VAL A 291 42.84 -46.08 40.35
N VAL A 292 41.76 -46.86 40.52
CA VAL A 292 40.49 -46.62 39.81
C VAL A 292 39.88 -45.27 40.19
N THR A 293 39.87 -44.89 41.47
CA THR A 293 39.32 -43.58 41.89
C THR A 293 40.15 -42.39 41.38
N GLU A 294 41.47 -42.51 41.30
CA GLU A 294 42.34 -41.48 40.72
C GLU A 294 42.16 -41.37 39.19
N LEU A 295 42.01 -42.49 38.48
CA LEU A 295 41.69 -42.50 37.06
C LEU A 295 40.29 -41.91 36.77
N GLN A 296 39.29 -42.24 37.59
CA GLN A 296 37.96 -41.64 37.51
C GLN A 296 38.05 -40.11 37.70
N ARG A 297 38.74 -39.65 38.75
CA ARG A 297 38.95 -38.21 39.02
C ARG A 297 39.65 -37.48 37.86
N GLN A 298 40.60 -38.13 37.18
CA GLN A 298 41.25 -37.57 35.98
C GLN A 298 40.31 -37.51 34.76
N LEU A 299 39.44 -38.52 34.60
CA LEU A 299 38.40 -38.54 33.57
C LEU A 299 37.35 -37.43 33.81
N ASP A 300 36.86 -37.30 35.04
CA ASP A 300 35.85 -36.29 35.43
C ASP A 300 36.35 -34.86 35.19
N ILE A 301 37.62 -34.58 35.54
CA ILE A 301 38.27 -33.29 35.25
C ILE A 301 38.40 -33.05 33.74
N SER A 302 38.69 -34.09 32.97
CA SER A 302 38.81 -33.99 31.51
C SER A 302 37.45 -33.73 30.85
N LEU A 303 36.40 -34.42 31.30
CA LEU A 303 35.02 -34.21 30.85
C LEU A 303 34.51 -32.82 31.25
N ALA A 304 34.78 -32.36 32.47
CA ALA A 304 34.44 -31.00 32.90
C ALA A 304 35.18 -29.94 32.08
N ALA A 305 36.46 -30.14 31.75
CA ALA A 305 37.20 -29.24 30.87
C ALA A 305 36.62 -29.22 29.44
N GLN A 306 36.21 -30.38 28.90
CA GLN A 306 35.59 -30.50 27.59
C GLN A 306 34.19 -29.84 27.53
N ALA A 307 33.36 -30.03 28.56
CA ALA A 307 32.06 -29.38 28.67
C ALA A 307 32.19 -27.85 28.76
N ASN A 308 33.13 -27.34 29.57
CA ASN A 308 33.44 -25.90 29.62
C ASN A 308 33.94 -25.37 28.27
N HIS A 309 34.73 -26.15 27.52
CA HIS A 309 35.18 -25.76 26.18
C HIS A 309 34.02 -25.67 25.19
N GLN A 310 33.10 -26.64 25.19
CA GLN A 310 31.89 -26.63 24.37
C GLN A 310 30.95 -25.46 24.73
N GLU A 311 30.75 -25.19 26.02
CA GLU A 311 29.92 -24.07 26.47
C GLU A 311 30.53 -22.71 26.07
N LEU A 312 31.87 -22.57 26.15
CA LEU A 312 32.58 -21.39 25.66
C LEU A 312 32.51 -21.26 24.13
N GLN A 313 32.55 -22.37 23.39
CA GLN A 313 32.40 -22.36 21.93
C GLN A 313 30.99 -21.92 21.53
N LEU A 314 29.94 -22.48 22.14
CA LEU A 314 28.55 -22.07 21.91
C LEU A 314 28.32 -20.59 22.26
N LYS A 315 28.92 -20.09 23.35
CA LYS A 315 28.90 -18.67 23.72
C LYS A 315 29.61 -17.79 22.67
N LEU A 316 30.74 -18.25 22.10
CA LEU A 316 31.46 -17.56 21.04
C LEU A 316 30.66 -17.53 19.73
N GLU A 317 30.03 -18.64 19.34
CA GLU A 317 29.16 -18.72 18.16
C GLU A 317 27.92 -17.83 18.29
N ALA A 318 27.28 -17.80 19.47
CA ALA A 318 26.17 -16.89 19.77
C ALA A 318 26.59 -15.40 19.77
N LEU A 319 27.82 -15.09 20.20
CA LEU A 319 28.37 -13.73 20.10
C LEU A 319 28.68 -13.35 18.64
N ASN A 320 29.25 -14.26 17.85
CA ASN A 320 29.55 -14.05 16.43
C ASN A 320 28.28 -13.79 15.61
N GLU A 321 27.21 -14.56 15.81
CA GLU A 321 25.95 -14.31 15.10
C GLU A 321 25.28 -13.01 15.58
N ARG A 322 25.42 -12.66 16.87
CA ARG A 322 24.96 -11.35 17.37
C ARG A 322 25.75 -10.18 16.77
N GLU A 323 27.06 -10.31 16.59
CA GLU A 323 27.87 -9.33 15.86
C GLU A 323 27.45 -9.24 14.38
N ARG A 324 27.15 -10.39 13.74
CA ARG A 324 26.64 -10.45 12.36
C ARG A 324 25.28 -9.76 12.19
N ILE A 325 24.36 -9.94 13.14
CA ILE A 325 23.06 -9.24 13.19
C ILE A 325 23.28 -7.74 13.37
N LEU A 326 24.10 -7.33 14.35
CA LEU A 326 24.40 -5.91 14.59
C LEU A 326 25.08 -5.23 13.39
N ALA A 327 25.92 -5.95 12.64
CA ALA A 327 26.50 -5.46 11.40
C ALA A 327 25.45 -5.24 10.29
N GLN A 328 24.48 -6.16 10.15
CA GLN A 328 23.36 -6.00 9.22
C GLN A 328 22.45 -4.84 9.62
N GLU A 329 22.13 -4.68 10.91
CA GLU A 329 21.39 -3.52 11.42
C GLU A 329 22.13 -2.21 11.15
N LEU A 330 23.45 -2.18 11.35
CA LEU A 330 24.29 -1.01 11.07
C LEU A 330 24.27 -0.64 9.58
N ASP A 331 24.32 -1.60 8.67
CA ASP A 331 24.28 -1.35 7.22
C ASP A 331 22.89 -0.92 6.74
N VAL A 332 21.81 -1.47 7.34
CA VAL A 332 20.44 -0.97 7.12
C VAL A 332 20.29 0.47 7.64
N LEU A 333 20.92 0.82 8.76
CA LEU A 333 20.93 2.19 9.28
C LEU A 333 21.74 3.14 8.37
N LYS A 334 22.91 2.75 7.86
CA LYS A 334 23.68 3.51 6.85
C LYS A 334 22.88 3.73 5.57
N ALA A 335 22.20 2.71 5.06
CA ALA A 335 21.34 2.85 3.88
C ALA A 335 20.20 3.85 4.11
N ARG A 336 19.55 3.77 5.29
CA ARG A 336 18.51 4.72 5.71
C ARG A 336 19.04 6.13 5.92
N GLU A 337 20.29 6.28 6.36
CA GLU A 337 20.99 7.56 6.49
C GLU A 337 21.28 8.17 5.12
N SER A 338 21.85 7.41 4.19
CA SER A 338 22.12 7.87 2.82
C SER A 338 20.84 8.31 2.07
N ILE A 339 19.72 7.59 2.27
CA ILE A 339 18.40 8.02 1.76
C ILE A 339 17.95 9.35 2.38
N ARG A 340 18.23 9.56 3.68
CA ARG A 340 17.92 10.82 4.38
C ARG A 340 18.80 11.98 3.90
N GLU A 341 20.08 11.72 3.63
CA GLU A 341 21.02 12.70 3.06
C GLU A 341 20.63 13.09 1.64
N ALA A 342 20.27 12.13 0.79
CA ALA A 342 19.78 12.40 -0.56
C ALA A 342 18.49 13.25 -0.54
N ALA A 343 17.54 12.93 0.35
CA ALA A 343 16.34 13.74 0.54
C ALA A 343 16.66 15.15 1.10
N HIS A 344 17.67 15.29 1.96
CA HIS A 344 18.12 16.59 2.46
C HIS A 344 18.76 17.43 1.35
N GLN A 345 19.59 16.83 0.50
CA GLN A 345 20.18 17.49 -0.68
C GLN A 345 19.10 17.91 -1.69
N GLU A 346 18.08 17.08 -1.92
CA GLU A 346 16.94 17.44 -2.77
C GLU A 346 16.15 18.63 -2.20
N LEU A 347 15.90 18.65 -0.88
CA LEU A 347 15.26 19.78 -0.20
C LEU A 347 16.12 21.05 -0.22
N GLN A 348 17.43 20.93 -0.05
CA GLN A 348 18.38 22.05 -0.15
C GLN A 348 18.42 22.61 -1.59
N GLY A 349 18.37 21.75 -2.61
CA GLY A 349 18.25 22.16 -4.01
C GLY A 349 16.92 22.85 -4.32
N LYS A 350 15.80 22.38 -3.74
CA LYS A 350 14.49 23.04 -3.83
C LYS A 350 14.49 24.40 -3.13
N LEU A 351 15.13 24.52 -1.97
CA LEU A 351 15.28 25.78 -1.23
C LEU A 351 16.09 26.79 -2.06
N ALA A 352 17.29 26.43 -2.52
CA ALA A 352 18.11 27.29 -3.38
C ALA A 352 17.40 27.67 -4.70
N GLY A 353 16.55 26.79 -5.24
CA GLY A 353 15.70 27.07 -6.38
C GLY A 353 14.52 28.01 -6.10
N ALA A 354 14.09 28.12 -4.84
CA ALA A 354 13.09 29.10 -4.38
C ALA A 354 13.75 30.44 -4.01
N GLU A 355 14.92 30.41 -3.38
CA GLU A 355 15.73 31.60 -3.06
C GLU A 355 16.06 32.39 -4.33
N ARG A 356 16.59 31.75 -5.38
CA ARG A 356 16.83 32.43 -6.68
C ARG A 356 15.58 33.00 -7.32
N LYS A 357 14.42 32.35 -7.17
CA LYS A 357 13.14 32.89 -7.66
C LYS A 357 12.69 34.11 -6.87
N ASN A 358 12.97 34.15 -5.57
CA ASN A 358 12.73 35.33 -4.76
C ASN A 358 13.72 36.46 -5.13
N GLU A 359 14.99 36.16 -5.37
CA GLU A 359 15.98 37.13 -5.88
C GLU A 359 15.55 37.72 -7.24
N GLU A 360 15.10 36.87 -8.18
CA GLU A 360 14.52 37.30 -9.45
C GLU A 360 13.27 38.18 -9.29
N LEU A 361 12.39 37.85 -8.33
CA LEU A 361 11.17 38.62 -8.07
C LEU A 361 11.47 39.95 -7.37
N MET A 362 12.46 39.99 -6.48
CA MET A 362 12.98 41.23 -5.88
C MET A 362 13.61 42.12 -6.96
N ALA A 363 14.49 41.59 -7.82
CA ALA A 363 15.07 42.37 -8.92
C ALA A 363 14.01 42.90 -9.91
N LYS A 364 12.94 42.15 -10.16
CA LYS A 364 11.77 42.61 -10.95
C LYS A 364 10.97 43.70 -10.22
N LEU A 365 10.81 43.58 -8.90
CA LEU A 365 10.15 44.60 -8.06
C LEU A 365 10.99 45.89 -8.03
N ASP A 366 12.30 45.79 -7.82
CA ASP A 366 13.23 46.92 -7.80
C ASP A 366 13.25 47.65 -9.15
N GLY A 367 13.27 46.93 -10.28
CA GLY A 367 13.14 47.52 -11.61
C GLY A 367 11.80 48.25 -11.83
N VAL A 368 10.69 47.69 -11.35
CA VAL A 368 9.37 48.36 -11.38
C VAL A 368 9.35 49.60 -10.45
N LEU A 369 10.01 49.55 -9.29
CA LEU A 369 10.14 50.69 -8.39
C LEU A 369 11.04 51.78 -8.99
N GLU A 370 12.11 51.42 -9.70
CA GLU A 370 12.96 52.37 -10.42
C GLU A 370 12.20 53.04 -11.58
N GLU A 371 11.48 52.27 -12.40
CA GLU A 371 10.59 52.85 -13.43
C GLU A 371 9.53 53.79 -12.84
N LYS A 372 9.00 53.49 -11.65
CA LYS A 372 8.06 54.36 -10.94
C LYS A 372 8.76 55.60 -10.36
N GLY A 373 10.00 55.48 -9.90
CA GLY A 373 10.85 56.58 -9.47
C GLY A 373 11.19 57.54 -10.62
N GLN A 374 11.58 57.02 -11.79
CA GLN A 374 11.85 57.80 -13.00
C GLN A 374 10.58 58.51 -13.52
N ARG A 375 9.43 57.84 -13.45
CA ARG A 375 8.11 58.47 -13.76
C ARG A 375 7.72 59.54 -12.74
N ALA A 376 7.99 59.33 -11.45
CA ALA A 376 7.77 60.35 -10.43
C ALA A 376 8.71 61.56 -10.64
N ALA A 377 9.99 61.33 -10.94
CA ALA A 377 10.97 62.38 -11.23
C ALA A 377 10.54 63.24 -12.43
N SER A 378 10.19 62.63 -13.58
CA SER A 378 9.71 63.38 -14.74
C SER A 378 8.38 64.13 -14.51
N HIS A 379 7.52 63.65 -13.60
CA HIS A 379 6.37 64.42 -13.11
C HIS A 379 6.79 65.60 -12.21
N PHE A 380 7.81 65.45 -11.36
CA PHE A 380 8.39 66.56 -10.58
C PHE A 380 9.08 67.60 -11.48
N ASP A 381 9.85 67.18 -12.48
CA ASP A 381 10.47 68.08 -13.47
C ASP A 381 9.38 68.89 -14.22
N SER A 382 8.29 68.22 -14.60
CA SER A 382 7.13 68.87 -15.23
C SER A 382 6.44 69.87 -14.28
N ALA A 383 6.26 69.50 -13.01
CA ALA A 383 5.67 70.38 -12.00
C ALA A 383 6.58 71.57 -11.67
N GLN A 384 7.90 71.38 -11.62
CA GLN A 384 8.89 72.44 -11.49
C GLN A 384 8.84 73.37 -12.71
N LYS A 385 8.74 72.83 -13.93
CA LYS A 385 8.60 73.65 -15.14
C LYS A 385 7.33 74.51 -15.12
N ILE A 386 6.23 73.98 -14.57
CA ILE A 386 5.00 74.76 -14.33
C ILE A 386 5.22 75.85 -13.28
N HIS A 387 5.99 75.59 -12.21
CA HIS A 387 6.34 76.60 -11.21
C HIS A 387 7.25 77.69 -11.78
N GLU A 388 8.29 77.33 -12.54
CA GLU A 388 9.16 78.30 -13.24
C GLU A 388 8.36 79.20 -14.20
N LEU A 389 7.38 78.64 -14.92
CA LEU A 389 6.48 79.41 -15.80
C LEU A 389 5.52 80.30 -14.98
N LEU A 390 4.98 79.82 -13.86
CA LEU A 390 4.14 80.61 -12.96
C LEU A 390 4.92 81.74 -12.29
N ASP A 391 6.16 81.51 -11.88
CA ASP A 391 7.02 82.51 -11.24
C ASP A 391 7.51 83.54 -12.27
N GLY A 392 7.82 83.12 -13.51
CA GLY A 392 8.01 84.04 -14.63
C GLY A 392 6.76 84.90 -14.92
N LEU A 393 5.56 84.34 -14.78
CA LEU A 393 4.30 85.09 -14.88
C LEU A 393 4.12 86.07 -13.71
N LYS A 394 4.43 85.66 -12.47
CA LYS A 394 4.39 86.53 -11.28
C LYS A 394 5.39 87.68 -11.39
N GLU A 395 6.62 87.42 -11.86
CA GLU A 395 7.63 88.47 -12.04
C GLU A 395 7.29 89.41 -13.19
N ALA A 396 6.58 88.96 -14.24
CA ALA A 396 6.02 89.83 -15.27
C ALA A 396 4.85 90.69 -14.74
N GLU A 397 3.93 90.09 -13.97
CA GLU A 397 2.82 90.79 -13.29
C GLU A 397 3.33 91.81 -12.26
N LYS A 398 4.36 91.43 -11.49
CA LYS A 398 5.09 92.28 -10.56
C LYS A 398 5.82 93.39 -11.28
N GLY A 399 6.54 93.14 -12.37
CA GLY A 399 7.16 94.18 -13.19
C GLY A 399 6.14 95.18 -13.77
N ARG A 400 4.92 94.73 -14.09
CA ARG A 400 3.79 95.59 -14.47
C ARG A 400 3.28 96.45 -13.30
N ILE A 401 3.23 95.89 -12.09
CA ILE A 401 2.85 96.60 -10.86
C ILE A 401 3.96 97.57 -10.42
N GLU A 402 5.22 97.18 -10.51
CA GLU A 402 6.38 98.00 -10.22
C GLU A 402 6.47 99.16 -11.22
N ALA A 403 6.21 98.96 -12.52
CA ALA A 403 6.13 100.07 -13.48
C ALA A 403 5.01 101.09 -13.17
N LEU A 404 3.91 100.66 -12.55
CA LEU A 404 2.87 101.57 -12.04
C LEU A 404 3.32 102.26 -10.74
N ALA A 405 3.88 101.49 -9.80
CA ALA A 405 4.42 102.00 -8.54
C ALA A 405 5.56 103.00 -8.76
N ASP A 406 6.43 102.81 -9.76
CA ASP A 406 7.51 103.71 -10.14
C ASP A 406 6.99 105.05 -10.72
N GLY A 407 5.77 105.06 -11.27
CA GLY A 407 5.05 106.27 -11.65
C GLY A 407 4.42 106.99 -10.45
N GLU A 408 4.06 106.24 -9.41
CA GLU A 408 3.41 106.74 -8.21
C GLU A 408 4.40 107.10 -7.08
N GLU A 409 5.57 106.47 -7.00
CA GLU A 409 6.63 106.78 -6.05
C GLU A 409 7.45 108.00 -6.51
N LYS A 410 7.60 108.21 -7.82
CA LYS A 410 8.12 109.49 -8.36
C LYS A 410 7.22 110.70 -8.01
N ARG A 411 5.95 110.47 -7.67
CA ARG A 411 5.06 111.49 -7.07
C ARG A 411 5.32 111.67 -5.56
N MET A 412 5.59 110.59 -4.82
CA MET A 412 5.71 110.59 -3.35
C MET A 412 7.11 110.93 -2.81
N GLN A 413 8.18 110.62 -3.55
CA GLN A 413 9.56 110.98 -3.17
C GLN A 413 9.81 112.50 -3.16
N ALA A 414 8.96 113.28 -3.83
CA ALA A 414 8.94 114.74 -3.73
C ALA A 414 8.54 115.27 -2.34
N GLU A 415 7.89 114.46 -1.49
CA GLU A 415 7.25 114.92 -0.25
C GLU A 415 8.03 114.60 1.04
N ARG A 416 8.93 113.61 1.05
CA ARG A 416 9.40 112.95 2.29
C ARG A 416 10.85 113.20 2.75
N LEU A 417 11.69 113.89 1.98
CA LEU A 417 13.09 114.16 2.33
C LEU A 417 13.31 115.18 3.48
N VAL A 418 12.30 115.40 4.34
CA VAL A 418 12.21 116.55 5.25
C VAL A 418 12.36 116.20 6.74
N GLU A 419 11.91 115.01 7.18
CA GLU A 419 11.57 114.78 8.60
C GLU A 419 12.62 114.01 9.43
N ASP A 420 13.35 113.06 8.84
CA ASP A 420 13.84 111.88 9.58
C ASP A 420 15.17 112.06 10.38
N LEU A 421 15.76 113.26 10.38
CA LEU A 421 17.06 113.53 11.03
C LEU A 421 17.00 113.64 12.58
N ARG A 422 15.84 113.37 13.21
CA ARG A 422 15.49 113.96 14.52
C ARG A 422 15.63 113.07 15.78
N MET A 423 15.71 111.74 15.66
CA MET A 423 15.23 110.83 16.73
C MET A 423 16.24 109.88 17.43
N LYS A 424 17.56 109.99 17.23
CA LYS A 424 18.51 108.86 17.49
C LYS A 424 19.37 108.90 18.76
N GLU A 425 19.06 109.69 19.79
CA GLU A 425 20.04 110.05 20.85
C GLU A 425 19.95 109.28 22.20
N GLN A 426 18.88 108.54 22.51
CA GLN A 426 18.61 108.08 23.89
C GLN A 426 18.98 106.62 24.21
N ALA A 427 20.06 106.36 24.96
CA ALA A 427 20.48 105.03 25.43
C ALA A 427 21.27 105.04 26.78
N LEU A 428 21.56 103.84 27.33
CA LEU A 428 22.47 103.47 28.45
C LEU A 428 21.97 103.56 29.93
N LYS A 429 21.99 102.40 30.63
CA LYS A 429 22.03 102.06 32.10
C LYS A 429 21.54 100.59 32.31
N ASP A 430 21.65 99.82 33.42
CA ASP A 430 22.31 99.87 34.77
C ASP A 430 22.37 98.41 35.35
N GLY A 431 23.15 98.10 36.42
CA GLY A 431 23.01 96.85 37.21
C GLY A 431 24.18 96.46 38.16
N GLU A 432 23.95 95.70 39.26
CA GLU A 432 24.97 95.07 40.17
C GLU A 432 24.39 94.19 41.35
N VAL A 433 25.25 93.45 42.12
CA VAL A 433 25.23 93.14 43.63
C VAL A 433 25.50 91.68 44.17
N LYS A 434 26.50 91.60 45.11
CA LYS A 434 26.97 90.70 46.26
C LYS A 434 26.10 89.51 46.80
N ILE A 435 26.55 88.40 47.47
CA ILE A 435 27.81 87.80 48.08
C ILE A 435 27.94 87.76 49.65
N VAL A 436 27.99 86.57 50.33
CA VAL A 436 28.29 86.25 51.79
C VAL A 436 28.33 84.69 52.05
N ALA A 437 28.71 83.93 53.13
CA ALA A 437 29.36 84.00 54.49
C ALA A 437 29.83 82.56 55.04
N LEU A 438 30.45 82.41 56.25
CA LEU A 438 30.93 81.15 56.93
C LEU A 438 31.18 81.31 58.49
N THR A 439 31.04 80.27 59.38
CA THR A 439 31.80 79.98 60.67
C THR A 439 31.23 78.87 61.61
N GLU A 440 32.07 78.19 62.46
CA GLU A 440 31.91 77.81 63.92
C GLU A 440 32.38 76.39 64.43
N LYS A 441 33.17 76.35 65.55
CA LYS A 441 33.24 75.39 66.72
C LYS A 441 34.67 75.12 67.24
N GLY A 442 34.91 75.16 68.58
CA GLY A 442 36.28 74.92 69.12
C GLY A 442 36.57 74.58 70.61
N GLU A 443 35.64 74.62 71.59
CA GLU A 443 36.02 74.74 73.02
C GLU A 443 35.55 73.63 74.01
N LYS A 444 35.87 72.33 73.82
CA LYS A 444 35.45 71.26 74.79
C LYS A 444 36.50 70.20 75.21
N LEU A 445 37.80 70.44 75.03
CA LEU A 445 38.85 69.43 75.26
C LEU A 445 39.27 69.14 76.73
N LYS A 446 38.88 69.96 77.72
CA LYS A 446 39.68 70.11 78.96
C LYS A 446 39.26 69.27 80.19
N LYS A 447 38.44 68.21 80.05
CA LYS A 447 37.93 67.42 81.20
C LYS A 447 38.21 65.91 81.17
N GLN A 448 39.04 65.43 80.24
CA GLN A 448 39.18 63.99 79.93
C GLN A 448 40.52 63.36 80.39
N ALA A 449 41.43 64.14 80.99
CA ALA A 449 42.79 63.69 81.32
C ALA A 449 42.93 63.03 82.71
N GLU A 450 42.13 63.45 83.70
CA GLU A 450 42.28 63.00 85.10
C GLU A 450 41.92 61.51 85.29
N ASP A 451 40.83 61.06 84.64
CA ASP A 451 40.28 59.71 84.80
C ASP A 451 41.22 58.59 84.31
N GLN A 452 42.17 58.93 83.43
CA GLN A 452 43.05 57.94 82.79
C GLN A 452 44.03 57.28 83.77
N ARG A 453 44.35 57.94 84.90
CA ARG A 453 45.36 57.43 85.85
C ARG A 453 44.88 56.20 86.63
N ASN A 454 43.60 56.18 87.03
CA ASN A 454 43.01 55.08 87.81
C ASN A 454 42.70 53.83 86.97
N ALA A 455 42.85 53.89 85.64
CA ALA A 455 42.69 52.75 84.75
C ALA A 455 43.93 51.83 84.71
N VAL A 456 45.13 52.39 84.93
CA VAL A 456 46.43 51.70 84.73
C VAL A 456 46.62 50.55 85.71
N ASP A 457 46.38 50.76 87.00
CA ASP A 457 46.63 49.76 88.05
C ASP A 457 45.72 48.52 87.90
N LYS A 458 44.51 48.70 87.35
CA LYS A 458 43.59 47.58 87.04
C LYS A 458 44.04 46.77 85.82
N LEU A 459 44.80 47.36 84.89
CA LEU A 459 45.32 46.67 83.71
C LEU A 459 46.54 45.80 84.04
N GLN A 460 47.36 46.18 85.05
CA GLN A 460 48.47 45.33 85.51
C GLN A 460 48.00 43.98 86.06
N GLY A 461 46.89 43.93 86.80
CA GLY A 461 46.30 42.68 87.30
C GLY A 461 45.79 41.76 86.18
N ALA A 462 45.27 42.32 85.08
CA ALA A 462 44.78 41.55 83.94
C ALA A 462 45.92 40.96 83.09
N LEU A 463 47.06 41.65 83.00
CA LEU A 463 48.25 41.20 82.26
C LEU A 463 48.80 39.86 82.79
N ALA A 464 48.98 39.74 84.10
CA ALA A 464 49.55 38.53 84.71
C ALA A 464 48.68 37.27 84.54
N VAL A 465 47.36 37.42 84.37
CA VAL A 465 46.46 36.31 84.01
C VAL A 465 46.61 35.96 82.53
N ARG A 466 46.65 36.98 81.66
CA ARG A 466 46.84 36.80 80.21
C ARG A 466 48.17 36.17 79.84
N GLU A 467 49.24 36.42 80.59
CA GLU A 467 50.54 35.75 80.40
C GLU A 467 50.47 34.25 80.69
N LYS A 468 49.74 33.83 81.73
CA LYS A 468 49.50 32.40 82.03
C LYS A 468 48.61 31.73 80.99
N GLU A 469 47.55 32.41 80.54
CA GLU A 469 46.68 31.93 79.46
C GLU A 469 47.48 31.78 78.15
N ALA A 470 48.29 32.78 77.79
CA ALA A 470 49.16 32.75 76.62
C ALA A 470 50.18 31.61 76.68
N SER A 471 50.83 31.39 77.83
CA SER A 471 51.78 30.27 78.00
C SER A 471 51.11 28.90 77.83
N ASN A 472 49.86 28.74 78.26
CA ASN A 472 49.13 27.48 78.11
C ASN A 472 48.65 27.27 76.66
N LEU A 473 48.15 28.33 76.01
CA LEU A 473 47.80 28.33 74.59
C LEU A 473 49.02 28.08 73.69
N GLN A 474 50.20 28.59 74.05
CA GLN A 474 51.45 28.35 73.33
C GLN A 474 51.86 26.88 73.36
N LYS A 475 51.65 26.17 74.48
CA LYS A 475 51.86 24.71 74.56
C LYS A 475 50.85 23.92 73.73
N GLN A 476 49.58 24.35 73.72
CA GLN A 476 48.56 23.74 72.85
C GLN A 476 48.87 23.96 71.37
N LEU A 477 49.35 25.15 70.99
CA LEU A 477 49.84 25.43 69.64
C LEU A 477 51.03 24.56 69.25
N GLN A 478 52.01 24.36 70.13
CA GLN A 478 53.14 23.45 69.85
C GLN A 478 52.70 21.99 69.67
N GLY A 479 51.77 21.51 70.49
CA GLY A 479 51.19 20.18 70.32
C GLY A 479 50.41 20.02 69.01
N LEU A 480 49.63 21.05 68.63
CA LEU A 480 48.91 21.08 67.37
C LEU A 480 49.86 21.17 66.16
N GLN A 481 50.92 21.99 66.23
CA GLN A 481 51.95 22.10 65.18
C GLN A 481 52.63 20.74 64.93
N PHE A 482 53.05 20.04 65.97
CA PHE A 482 53.64 18.69 65.82
C PHE A 482 52.64 17.70 65.22
N SER A 483 51.37 17.75 65.63
CA SER A 483 50.33 16.91 65.00
C SER A 483 50.11 17.26 63.53
N LEU A 484 50.22 18.54 63.17
CA LEU A 484 50.10 19.01 61.79
C LEU A 484 51.27 18.50 60.93
N GLU A 485 52.52 18.65 61.39
CA GLU A 485 53.70 18.12 60.68
C GLU A 485 53.60 16.60 60.46
N THR A 486 53.12 15.84 61.46
CA THR A 486 52.93 14.40 61.29
C THR A 486 51.83 14.05 60.28
N MET A 487 50.73 14.79 60.25
CA MET A 487 49.67 14.62 59.24
C MET A 487 50.13 15.03 57.85
N GLU A 488 50.80 16.19 57.71
CA GLU A 488 51.35 16.66 56.44
C GLU A 488 52.31 15.63 55.83
N LYS A 489 53.25 15.11 56.63
CA LYS A 489 54.16 14.04 56.21
C LYS A 489 53.44 12.77 55.76
N GLN A 490 52.40 12.35 56.50
CA GLN A 490 51.56 11.21 56.09
C GLN A 490 50.84 11.48 54.75
N THR A 491 50.28 12.68 54.54
CA THR A 491 49.66 13.02 53.24
C THR A 491 50.67 13.05 52.11
N GLU A 492 51.93 13.42 52.35
CA GLU A 492 52.98 13.42 51.33
C GLU A 492 53.44 11.99 50.99
N GLU A 493 53.56 11.11 52.00
CA GLU A 493 53.81 9.68 51.82
C GLU A 493 52.63 8.95 51.16
N GLU A 494 51.40 9.43 51.31
CA GLU A 494 50.24 8.99 50.53
C GLU A 494 50.23 9.56 49.11
N LYS A 495 50.52 10.85 48.90
CA LYS A 495 50.67 11.44 47.55
C LYS A 495 51.72 10.70 46.73
N LYS A 496 52.86 10.35 47.36
CA LYS A 496 53.94 9.60 46.72
C LYS A 496 53.50 8.20 46.29
N ARG A 497 52.83 7.44 47.17
CA ARG A 497 52.26 6.12 46.82
C ARG A 497 51.22 6.22 45.71
N ASN A 498 50.28 7.17 45.80
CA ASN A 498 49.29 7.45 44.75
C ASN A 498 49.95 7.85 43.40
N PHE A 499 51.12 8.50 43.41
CA PHE A 499 51.87 8.82 42.20
C PHE A 499 52.55 7.57 41.61
N GLU A 500 53.16 6.73 42.44
CA GLU A 500 53.81 5.48 42.03
C GLU A 500 52.79 4.48 41.46
N GLU A 501 51.62 4.34 42.09
CA GLU A 501 50.49 3.55 41.57
C GLU A 501 49.96 4.10 40.23
N ARG A 502 49.86 5.43 40.07
CA ARG A 502 49.46 6.05 38.81
C ARG A 502 50.47 5.83 37.69
N GLU A 503 51.77 5.89 37.98
CA GLU A 503 52.83 5.53 37.03
C GLU A 503 52.71 4.07 36.57
N GLU A 504 52.45 3.13 37.50
CA GLU A 504 52.32 1.71 37.16
C GLU A 504 51.04 1.42 36.36
N LEU A 505 49.92 2.05 36.73
CA LEU A 505 48.67 1.99 35.96
C LEU A 505 48.84 2.61 34.56
N GLN A 506 49.57 3.72 34.42
CA GLN A 506 49.85 4.32 33.11
C GLN A 506 50.73 3.42 32.24
N LYS A 507 51.73 2.74 32.83
CA LYS A 507 52.56 1.76 32.11
C LYS A 507 51.73 0.57 31.62
N LYS A 508 50.84 0.03 32.48
CA LYS A 508 49.89 -1.04 32.12
C LYS A 508 48.91 -0.59 31.02
N LEU A 509 48.38 0.63 31.11
CA LEU A 509 47.49 1.22 30.10
C LEU A 509 48.20 1.37 28.75
N ASN A 510 49.45 1.83 28.75
CA ASN A 510 50.26 1.95 27.53
C ASN A 510 50.52 0.58 26.89
N SER A 511 50.93 -0.44 27.66
CA SER A 511 51.16 -1.79 27.11
C SER A 511 49.88 -2.45 26.59
N LEU A 512 48.75 -2.21 27.26
CA LEU A 512 47.44 -2.67 26.79
C LEU A 512 47.05 -1.97 25.48
N LYS A 513 47.31 -0.66 25.38
CA LYS A 513 47.08 0.12 24.17
C LYS A 513 47.94 -0.36 23.00
N GLU A 514 49.25 -0.57 23.19
CA GLU A 514 50.14 -1.11 22.15
C GLU A 514 49.69 -2.49 21.66
N THR A 515 49.24 -3.35 22.58
CA THR A 515 48.65 -4.66 22.26
C THR A 515 47.35 -4.53 21.46
N LEU A 516 46.51 -3.55 21.79
CA LEU A 516 45.24 -3.28 21.11
C LEU A 516 45.48 -2.66 19.72
N ASP A 517 46.36 -1.67 19.60
CA ASP A 517 46.76 -1.03 18.34
C ASP A 517 47.37 -2.07 17.38
N GLY A 518 48.18 -3.02 17.89
CA GLY A 518 48.68 -4.15 17.10
C GLY A 518 47.58 -5.09 16.57
N LYS A 519 46.56 -5.39 17.40
CA LYS A 519 45.37 -6.15 16.96
C LYS A 519 44.55 -5.38 15.94
N VAL A 520 44.32 -4.09 16.16
CA VAL A 520 43.62 -3.19 15.22
C VAL A 520 44.34 -3.12 13.88
N GLN A 521 45.68 -3.04 13.86
CA GLN A 521 46.46 -3.08 12.63
C GLN A 521 46.33 -4.43 11.90
N SER A 522 46.35 -5.55 12.63
CA SER A 522 46.12 -6.89 12.04
C SER A 522 44.73 -7.03 11.42
N PHE A 523 43.67 -6.63 12.14
CA PHE A 523 42.31 -6.65 11.60
C PHE A 523 42.13 -5.65 10.44
N THR A 524 42.78 -4.48 10.48
CA THR A 524 42.78 -3.52 9.36
C THR A 524 43.44 -4.10 8.10
N ALA A 525 44.50 -4.91 8.26
CA ALA A 525 45.12 -5.60 7.13
C ALA A 525 44.22 -6.71 6.56
N GLN A 526 43.55 -7.47 7.42
CA GLN A 526 42.59 -8.52 7.02
C GLN A 526 41.32 -7.93 6.36
N LEU A 527 40.82 -6.79 6.85
CA LEU A 527 39.73 -6.06 6.22
C LEU A 527 40.14 -5.59 4.81
N LYS A 528 41.34 -5.03 4.64
CA LYS A 528 41.83 -4.60 3.32
C LYS A 528 42.00 -5.74 2.32
N THR A 529 42.45 -6.93 2.75
CA THR A 529 42.46 -8.08 1.82
C THR A 529 41.04 -8.49 1.45
N LYS A 530 40.10 -8.54 2.41
CA LYS A 530 38.68 -8.83 2.14
C LYS A 530 38.00 -7.77 1.27
N GLU A 531 38.33 -6.48 1.41
CA GLU A 531 37.91 -5.42 0.49
C GLU A 531 38.40 -5.68 -0.93
N THR A 532 39.67 -6.09 -1.13
CA THR A 532 40.17 -6.42 -2.47
C THR A 532 39.54 -7.69 -3.05
N GLU A 533 39.25 -8.69 -2.22
CA GLU A 533 38.49 -9.89 -2.63
C GLU A 533 37.05 -9.52 -3.02
N LEU A 534 36.36 -8.67 -2.26
CA LEU A 534 35.01 -8.16 -2.56
C LEU A 534 34.99 -7.28 -3.81
N LEU A 535 36.00 -6.44 -4.04
CA LEU A 535 36.17 -5.71 -5.30
C LEU A 535 36.41 -6.67 -6.49
N SER A 536 36.96 -7.87 -6.25
CA SER A 536 37.08 -8.92 -7.28
C SER A 536 35.76 -9.68 -7.52
N SER A 537 34.91 -9.84 -6.50
CA SER A 537 33.60 -10.48 -6.66
C SER A 537 32.61 -9.50 -7.29
N ALA A 538 32.58 -8.24 -6.87
CA ALA A 538 31.77 -7.18 -7.48
C ALA A 538 32.05 -7.01 -8.98
N LYS A 539 33.32 -7.10 -9.42
CA LYS A 539 33.69 -7.11 -10.84
C LYS A 539 33.15 -8.33 -11.60
N ARG A 540 33.10 -9.50 -10.96
CA ARG A 540 32.52 -10.73 -11.55
C ARG A 540 30.99 -10.67 -11.59
N ILE A 541 30.36 -10.19 -10.52
CA ILE A 541 28.91 -9.93 -10.44
C ILE A 541 28.51 -8.98 -11.58
N LYS A 542 29.21 -7.84 -11.75
CA LYS A 542 28.93 -6.89 -12.83
C LYS A 542 29.09 -7.45 -14.25
N HIS A 543 29.96 -8.45 -14.44
CA HIS A 543 30.05 -9.18 -15.71
C HIS A 543 28.81 -10.08 -15.92
N LEU A 544 28.41 -10.83 -14.89
CA LEU A 544 27.25 -11.72 -14.92
C LEU A 544 25.92 -10.95 -15.02
N GLU A 545 25.81 -9.76 -14.43
CA GLU A 545 24.71 -8.81 -14.63
C GLU A 545 24.61 -8.39 -16.11
N GLY A 546 25.74 -8.05 -16.73
CA GLY A 546 25.81 -7.71 -18.15
C GLY A 546 25.37 -8.85 -19.08
N GLU A 547 25.77 -10.09 -18.78
CA GLU A 547 25.27 -11.27 -19.51
C GLU A 547 23.79 -11.56 -19.23
N THR A 548 23.32 -11.31 -18.00
CA THR A 548 21.91 -11.51 -17.63
C THR A 548 21.00 -10.52 -18.36
N GLU A 549 21.39 -9.25 -18.48
CA GLU A 549 20.65 -8.26 -19.28
C GLU A 549 20.71 -8.56 -20.79
N ARG A 550 21.84 -9.09 -21.30
CA ARG A 550 21.94 -9.58 -22.68
C ARG A 550 20.93 -10.72 -22.94
N LEU A 551 20.94 -11.76 -22.11
CA LEU A 551 20.02 -12.90 -22.21
C LEU A 551 18.55 -12.49 -22.00
N LYS A 552 18.29 -11.47 -21.18
CA LYS A 552 16.96 -10.88 -20.97
C LYS A 552 16.48 -10.10 -22.20
N GLY A 553 17.36 -9.41 -22.92
CA GLY A 553 17.07 -8.80 -24.22
C GLY A 553 16.77 -9.86 -25.29
N GLU A 554 17.57 -10.91 -25.38
CA GLU A 554 17.33 -12.07 -26.25
C GLU A 554 15.97 -12.73 -25.94
N ARG A 555 15.64 -12.92 -24.65
CA ARG A 555 14.33 -13.42 -24.19
C ARG A 555 13.17 -12.48 -24.55
N GLN A 556 13.37 -11.16 -24.48
CA GLN A 556 12.34 -10.18 -24.88
C GLN A 556 12.10 -10.22 -26.39
N SER A 557 13.14 -10.36 -27.21
CA SER A 557 13.01 -10.56 -28.67
C SER A 557 12.20 -11.82 -29.00
N LEU A 558 12.49 -12.94 -28.32
CA LEU A 558 11.74 -14.19 -28.48
C LEU A 558 10.30 -14.07 -27.98
N SER A 559 10.05 -13.34 -26.89
CA SER A 559 8.70 -13.07 -26.39
C SER A 559 7.88 -12.23 -27.38
N GLY A 560 8.51 -11.34 -28.14
CA GLY A 560 7.88 -10.59 -29.22
C GLY A 560 7.41 -11.50 -30.35
N THR A 561 8.29 -12.37 -30.86
CA THR A 561 7.93 -13.31 -31.94
C THR A 561 6.87 -14.32 -31.50
N VAL A 562 6.85 -14.75 -30.23
CA VAL A 562 5.76 -15.57 -29.68
C VAL A 562 4.42 -14.82 -29.68
N ALA A 563 4.40 -13.53 -29.30
CA ALA A 563 3.17 -12.74 -29.32
C ALA A 563 2.64 -12.51 -30.76
N GLU A 564 3.53 -12.31 -31.73
CA GLU A 564 3.17 -12.23 -33.16
C GLU A 564 2.57 -13.55 -33.66
N LEU A 565 3.17 -14.69 -33.30
CA LEU A 565 2.65 -16.03 -33.63
C LEU A 565 1.32 -16.32 -32.95
N GLU A 566 1.11 -15.88 -31.70
CA GLU A 566 -0.19 -15.98 -31.02
C GLU A 566 -1.31 -15.20 -31.70
N VAL A 567 -1.01 -14.00 -32.22
CA VAL A 567 -1.97 -13.21 -33.01
C VAL A 567 -2.29 -13.94 -34.32
N GLY A 568 -1.26 -14.43 -35.02
CA GLY A 568 -1.42 -15.26 -36.21
C GLY A 568 -2.28 -16.51 -35.97
N TYR A 569 -2.08 -17.20 -34.84
CA TYR A 569 -2.87 -18.37 -34.45
C TYR A 569 -4.34 -18.02 -34.16
N LYS A 570 -4.61 -16.88 -33.52
CA LYS A 570 -5.97 -16.40 -33.25
C LYS A 570 -6.72 -16.07 -34.55
N ASP A 571 -6.04 -15.52 -35.56
CA ASP A 571 -6.64 -15.24 -36.87
C ASP A 571 -6.75 -16.49 -37.77
N GLN A 572 -5.82 -17.45 -37.67
CA GLN A 572 -5.98 -18.80 -38.23
C GLN A 572 -7.22 -19.49 -37.65
N THR A 573 -7.44 -19.39 -36.33
CA THR A 573 -8.60 -20.00 -35.66
C THR A 573 -9.93 -19.45 -36.17
N LYS A 574 -10.04 -18.12 -36.35
CA LYS A 574 -11.24 -17.50 -36.96
C LYS A 574 -11.53 -18.06 -38.35
N LYS A 575 -10.50 -18.12 -39.21
CA LYS A 575 -10.64 -18.68 -40.57
C LYS A 575 -11.04 -20.15 -40.55
N ILE A 576 -10.53 -20.94 -39.60
CA ILE A 576 -10.93 -22.34 -39.41
C ILE A 576 -12.42 -22.44 -39.03
N ASP A 577 -12.96 -21.52 -38.23
CA ASP A 577 -14.39 -21.48 -37.90
C ASP A 577 -15.25 -20.97 -39.07
N GLU A 578 -14.79 -19.96 -39.83
CA GLU A 578 -15.41 -19.54 -41.10
C GLU A 578 -15.47 -20.69 -42.12
N TYR A 579 -14.39 -21.48 -42.26
CA TYR A 579 -14.36 -22.66 -43.11
C TYR A 579 -15.28 -23.79 -42.61
N LYS A 580 -15.45 -23.97 -41.28
CA LYS A 580 -16.45 -24.91 -40.75
C LYS A 580 -17.87 -24.49 -41.14
N GLU A 581 -18.19 -23.20 -41.04
CA GLU A 581 -19.49 -22.67 -41.43
C GLU A 581 -19.75 -22.84 -42.93
N GLN A 582 -18.74 -22.54 -43.77
CA GLN A 582 -18.78 -22.82 -45.22
C GLN A 582 -18.97 -24.33 -45.51
N CYS A 583 -18.28 -25.22 -44.79
CA CYS A 583 -18.49 -26.66 -44.91
C CYS A 583 -19.91 -27.09 -44.51
N THR A 584 -20.50 -26.53 -43.44
CA THR A 584 -21.90 -26.84 -43.09
C THR A 584 -22.89 -26.35 -44.16
N ASN A 585 -22.66 -25.16 -44.73
CA ASN A 585 -23.47 -24.62 -45.81
C ASN A 585 -23.35 -25.49 -47.09
N LEU A 586 -22.15 -25.94 -47.44
CA LEU A 586 -21.92 -26.86 -48.54
C LEU A 586 -22.56 -28.24 -48.31
N MET A 587 -22.55 -28.77 -47.09
CA MET A 587 -23.28 -30.01 -46.76
C MET A 587 -24.80 -29.84 -46.91
N GLU A 588 -25.36 -28.70 -46.52
CA GLU A 588 -26.78 -28.42 -46.68
C GLU A 588 -27.18 -28.26 -48.16
N VAL A 589 -26.35 -27.56 -48.96
CA VAL A 589 -26.51 -27.45 -50.42
C VAL A 589 -26.40 -28.81 -51.10
N ASN A 590 -25.44 -29.65 -50.71
CA ASN A 590 -25.28 -31.00 -51.28
C ASN A 590 -26.46 -31.91 -50.88
N SER A 591 -27.00 -31.79 -49.66
CA SER A 591 -28.23 -32.48 -49.25
C SER A 591 -29.45 -32.05 -50.09
N LYS A 592 -29.61 -30.75 -50.35
CA LYS A 592 -30.63 -30.21 -51.26
C LYS A 592 -30.43 -30.71 -52.70
N LEU A 593 -29.19 -30.76 -53.17
CA LEU A 593 -28.84 -31.27 -54.50
C LEU A 593 -29.20 -32.77 -54.63
N MET A 594 -28.85 -33.60 -53.65
CA MET A 594 -29.21 -35.02 -53.61
C MET A 594 -30.73 -35.24 -53.59
N GLN A 595 -31.51 -34.39 -52.91
CA GLN A 595 -32.98 -34.42 -53.04
C GLN A 595 -33.46 -34.07 -54.46
N THR A 596 -32.86 -33.08 -55.11
CA THR A 596 -33.23 -32.75 -56.51
C THR A 596 -32.83 -33.85 -57.49
N VAL A 597 -31.64 -34.46 -57.34
CA VAL A 597 -31.22 -35.61 -58.16
C VAL A 597 -32.22 -36.75 -58.02
N LYS A 598 -32.60 -37.12 -56.78
CA LYS A 598 -33.58 -38.18 -56.55
C LYS A 598 -34.94 -37.87 -57.20
N ARG A 599 -35.44 -36.64 -57.08
CA ARG A 599 -36.66 -36.19 -57.80
C ARG A 599 -36.51 -36.29 -59.32
N THR A 600 -35.34 -35.96 -59.88
CA THR A 600 -35.09 -36.13 -61.32
C THR A 600 -34.99 -37.59 -61.75
N GLU A 601 -34.55 -38.52 -60.90
CA GLU A 601 -34.62 -39.96 -61.16
C GLU A 601 -36.06 -40.49 -61.11
N GLU A 602 -36.86 -40.00 -60.17
CA GLU A 602 -38.29 -40.31 -60.02
C GLU A 602 -39.06 -39.83 -61.26
N THR A 603 -38.96 -38.55 -61.63
CA THR A 603 -39.61 -38.02 -62.86
C THR A 603 -39.04 -38.62 -64.15
N ARG A 604 -37.78 -39.10 -64.16
CA ARG A 604 -37.21 -39.80 -65.32
C ARG A 604 -37.79 -41.22 -65.49
N LYS A 605 -38.24 -41.88 -64.42
CA LYS A 605 -39.01 -43.13 -64.50
C LYS A 605 -40.41 -42.86 -65.04
N GLU A 606 -41.11 -41.88 -64.48
CA GLU A 606 -42.42 -41.43 -64.96
C GLU A 606 -42.38 -41.07 -66.47
N LEU A 607 -41.33 -40.36 -66.91
CA LEU A 607 -41.13 -40.02 -68.32
C LEU A 607 -40.79 -41.24 -69.19
N ALA A 608 -40.09 -42.26 -68.66
CA ALA A 608 -39.82 -43.50 -69.38
C ALA A 608 -41.09 -44.36 -69.53
N GLU A 609 -41.93 -44.42 -68.50
CA GLU A 609 -43.23 -45.08 -68.52
C GLU A 609 -44.21 -44.35 -69.47
N SER A 610 -44.25 -43.01 -69.42
CA SER A 610 -44.98 -42.17 -70.37
C SER A 610 -44.48 -42.36 -71.81
N LYS A 611 -43.17 -42.45 -72.04
CA LYS A 611 -42.59 -42.74 -73.37
C LYS A 611 -43.01 -44.13 -73.88
N ALA A 612 -43.07 -45.15 -73.02
CA ALA A 612 -43.55 -46.48 -73.40
C ALA A 612 -45.05 -46.46 -73.79
N ALA A 613 -45.87 -45.67 -73.08
CA ALA A 613 -47.27 -45.45 -73.46
C ALA A 613 -47.39 -44.69 -74.80
N LEU A 614 -46.62 -43.62 -75.00
CA LEU A 614 -46.61 -42.86 -76.26
C LEU A 614 -46.07 -43.66 -77.45
N GLU A 615 -45.15 -44.60 -77.24
CA GLU A 615 -44.71 -45.54 -78.28
C GLU A 615 -45.80 -46.55 -78.66
N SER A 616 -46.65 -46.95 -77.71
CA SER A 616 -47.88 -47.71 -77.98
C SER A 616 -48.90 -46.87 -78.77
N GLU A 617 -49.14 -45.62 -78.39
CA GLU A 617 -50.06 -44.73 -79.11
C GLU A 617 -49.55 -44.36 -80.51
N LEU A 618 -48.24 -44.17 -80.70
CA LEU A 618 -47.63 -43.95 -82.02
C LEU A 618 -47.77 -45.16 -82.95
N ALA A 619 -47.83 -46.38 -82.42
CA ALA A 619 -48.14 -47.57 -83.22
C ALA A 619 -49.60 -47.53 -83.74
N VAL A 620 -50.54 -47.02 -82.94
CA VAL A 620 -51.94 -46.80 -83.35
C VAL A 620 -52.04 -45.64 -84.34
N LEU A 621 -51.41 -44.50 -84.08
CA LEU A 621 -51.48 -43.32 -84.94
C LEU A 621 -50.82 -43.55 -86.32
N ARG A 622 -49.75 -44.36 -86.41
CA ARG A 622 -49.16 -44.77 -87.71
C ARG A 622 -50.08 -45.65 -88.56
N ALA A 623 -51.08 -46.31 -87.97
CA ALA A 623 -52.15 -46.94 -88.75
C ALA A 623 -53.11 -45.89 -89.36
N SER A 624 -53.31 -44.74 -88.70
CA SER A 624 -54.17 -43.66 -89.17
C SER A 624 -53.51 -42.71 -90.20
N GLU A 625 -52.20 -42.43 -90.10
CA GLU A 625 -51.48 -41.53 -91.04
C GLU A 625 -51.61 -42.01 -92.50
N LYS A 626 -51.63 -43.34 -92.69
CA LYS A 626 -51.82 -44.00 -93.99
C LYS A 626 -53.15 -43.66 -94.68
N GLN A 627 -54.15 -43.16 -93.95
CA GLN A 627 -55.47 -42.82 -94.49
C GLN A 627 -55.60 -41.33 -94.84
N ILE A 628 -54.72 -40.45 -94.33
CA ILE A 628 -54.81 -38.99 -94.53
C ILE A 628 -53.93 -38.50 -95.68
N ARG A 629 -52.85 -39.23 -96.05
CA ARG A 629 -52.01 -38.92 -97.24
C ARG A 629 -52.73 -39.01 -98.61
N GLY A 630 -54.03 -39.29 -98.64
CA GLY A 630 -54.84 -39.31 -99.86
C GLY A 630 -55.44 -37.95 -100.27
N GLN A 631 -55.31 -36.90 -99.45
CA GLN A 631 -55.91 -35.59 -99.72
C GLN A 631 -54.95 -34.43 -99.39
N LEU A 632 -55.12 -33.31 -100.11
CA LEU A 632 -54.38 -32.04 -100.00
C LEU A 632 -52.96 -31.99 -100.62
N ASN A 633 -52.84 -32.43 -101.88
CA ASN A 633 -51.95 -31.74 -102.82
C ASN A 633 -52.61 -30.43 -103.33
N ASP A 634 -51.80 -29.54 -103.89
CA ASP A 634 -52.15 -28.38 -104.71
C ASP A 634 -52.93 -27.20 -104.10
N ALA A 635 -52.17 -26.19 -103.65
CA ALA A 635 -52.42 -24.79 -104.00
C ALA A 635 -51.08 -24.03 -104.09
N LYS A 636 -50.92 -23.14 -105.09
CA LYS A 636 -49.63 -22.51 -105.43
C LYS A 636 -49.83 -21.01 -105.67
N VAL A 637 -49.21 -20.17 -104.84
CA VAL A 637 -49.35 -18.70 -104.86
C VAL A 637 -48.06 -18.03 -105.39
N SER A 638 -48.20 -16.79 -105.85
CA SER A 638 -47.29 -16.03 -106.73
C SER A 638 -45.91 -15.68 -106.14
N VAL A 639 -45.01 -15.27 -107.04
CA VAL A 639 -43.59 -14.99 -106.74
C VAL A 639 -43.40 -13.68 -105.98
N ASP A 640 -44.23 -12.66 -106.18
CA ASP A 640 -43.98 -11.33 -105.60
C ASP A 640 -44.25 -11.29 -104.09
N GLU A 641 -45.37 -11.90 -103.64
CA GLU A 641 -45.57 -12.17 -102.20
C GLU A 641 -44.50 -13.12 -101.63
N ARG A 642 -43.88 -13.95 -102.48
CA ARG A 642 -42.80 -14.85 -102.08
C ARG A 642 -41.48 -14.09 -101.92
N GLU A 643 -41.21 -13.09 -102.74
CA GLU A 643 -40.00 -12.27 -102.64
C GLU A 643 -40.11 -11.27 -101.48
N GLN A 644 -41.31 -10.76 -101.18
CA GLN A 644 -41.54 -9.99 -99.95
C GLN A 644 -41.42 -10.89 -98.71
N ARG A 645 -42.10 -12.04 -98.67
CA ARG A 645 -41.94 -13.00 -97.56
C ARG A 645 -40.49 -13.48 -97.40
N MET A 646 -39.74 -13.73 -98.47
CA MET A 646 -38.31 -14.07 -98.37
C MET A 646 -37.45 -12.91 -97.82
N ARG A 647 -37.82 -11.64 -98.01
CA ARG A 647 -37.11 -10.49 -97.40
C ARG A 647 -37.47 -10.31 -95.93
N GLU A 648 -38.71 -10.60 -95.56
CA GLU A 648 -39.20 -10.54 -94.18
C GLU A 648 -38.71 -11.75 -93.37
N GLU A 649 -38.73 -12.96 -93.95
CA GLU A 649 -38.10 -14.17 -93.43
C GLU A 649 -36.58 -14.01 -93.32
N ASN A 650 -35.88 -13.43 -94.31
CA ASN A 650 -34.45 -13.15 -94.16
C ASN A 650 -34.17 -12.13 -93.05
N ARG A 651 -35.00 -11.10 -92.85
CA ARG A 651 -34.89 -10.19 -91.70
C ARG A 651 -35.14 -10.91 -90.37
N GLU A 652 -36.16 -11.75 -90.28
CA GLU A 652 -36.42 -12.55 -89.10
C GLU A 652 -35.29 -13.57 -88.84
N LEU A 653 -34.70 -14.16 -89.89
CA LEU A 653 -33.56 -15.07 -89.77
C LEU A 653 -32.30 -14.32 -89.34
N ASP A 654 -32.00 -13.14 -89.90
CA ASP A 654 -30.91 -12.27 -89.46
C ASP A 654 -31.10 -11.83 -88.00
N GLU A 655 -32.32 -11.45 -87.60
CA GLU A 655 -32.63 -11.13 -86.20
C GLU A 655 -32.48 -12.35 -85.28
N ARG A 656 -32.95 -13.53 -85.69
CA ARG A 656 -32.81 -14.79 -84.93
C ARG A 656 -31.34 -15.21 -84.84
N LEU A 657 -30.55 -14.99 -85.89
CA LEU A 657 -29.12 -15.29 -85.96
C LEU A 657 -28.30 -14.30 -85.13
N GLN A 658 -28.66 -13.00 -85.11
CA GLN A 658 -28.09 -12.02 -84.18
C GLN A 658 -28.43 -12.38 -82.73
N LYS A 659 -29.68 -12.74 -82.43
CA LYS A 659 -30.10 -13.20 -81.08
C LYS A 659 -29.36 -14.49 -80.67
N ALA A 660 -29.18 -15.44 -81.59
CA ALA A 660 -28.40 -16.66 -81.35
C ALA A 660 -26.90 -16.38 -81.17
N ASN A 661 -26.32 -15.43 -81.91
CA ASN A 661 -24.93 -15.01 -81.75
C ASN A 661 -24.70 -14.30 -80.41
N LEU A 662 -25.64 -13.44 -79.97
CA LEU A 662 -25.59 -12.83 -78.64
C LEU A 662 -25.64 -13.90 -77.55
N GLN A 663 -26.56 -14.87 -77.64
CA GLN A 663 -26.61 -16.02 -76.71
C GLN A 663 -25.36 -16.91 -76.79
N LEU A 664 -24.70 -16.99 -77.95
CA LEU A 664 -23.42 -17.70 -78.11
C LEU A 664 -22.26 -16.93 -77.45
N GLU A 665 -22.21 -15.60 -77.55
CA GLU A 665 -21.23 -14.78 -76.84
C GLU A 665 -21.47 -14.78 -75.32
N GLU A 666 -22.73 -14.72 -74.87
CA GLU A 666 -23.12 -14.86 -73.47
C GLU A 666 -22.68 -16.22 -72.90
N SER A 667 -22.98 -17.32 -73.61
CA SER A 667 -22.59 -18.67 -73.18
C SER A 667 -21.08 -18.91 -73.26
N GLN A 668 -20.37 -18.36 -74.25
CA GLN A 668 -18.89 -18.35 -74.24
C GLN A 668 -18.32 -17.51 -73.10
N GLY A 669 -18.95 -16.38 -72.75
CA GLY A 669 -18.59 -15.57 -71.59
C GLY A 669 -18.76 -16.32 -70.28
N LEU A 670 -19.83 -17.11 -70.16
CA LEU A 670 -20.05 -18.02 -69.02
C LEU A 670 -19.02 -19.16 -68.97
N VAL A 671 -18.70 -19.79 -70.11
CA VAL A 671 -17.66 -20.84 -70.16
C VAL A 671 -16.30 -20.30 -69.74
N ARG A 672 -15.87 -19.15 -70.26
CA ARG A 672 -14.58 -18.54 -69.87
C ARG A 672 -14.51 -18.19 -68.39
N LYS A 673 -15.62 -17.75 -67.78
CA LYS A 673 -15.72 -17.54 -66.32
C LYS A 673 -15.59 -18.85 -65.55
N LEU A 674 -16.35 -19.89 -65.93
CA LEU A 674 -16.26 -21.21 -65.31
C LEU A 674 -14.87 -21.86 -65.48
N GLU A 675 -14.17 -21.60 -66.59
CA GLU A 675 -12.78 -22.02 -66.79
C GLU A 675 -11.80 -21.26 -65.89
N GLN A 676 -11.99 -19.96 -65.68
CA GLN A 676 -11.21 -19.14 -64.74
C GLN A 676 -11.46 -19.58 -63.28
N GLU A 677 -12.73 -19.68 -62.85
CA GLU A 677 -13.14 -20.14 -61.52
C GLU A 677 -12.58 -21.54 -61.21
N ASN A 678 -12.59 -22.45 -62.19
CA ASN A 678 -12.01 -23.79 -62.09
C ASN A 678 -10.47 -23.79 -62.23
N GLY A 679 -9.85 -22.67 -62.60
CA GLY A 679 -8.41 -22.43 -62.45
C GLY A 679 -8.09 -22.01 -61.03
N GLU A 680 -8.76 -20.96 -60.55
CA GLU A 680 -8.63 -20.40 -59.19
C GLU A 680 -8.85 -21.48 -58.12
N VAL A 681 -9.93 -22.28 -58.22
CA VAL A 681 -10.21 -23.42 -57.31
C VAL A 681 -9.12 -24.49 -57.32
N LYS A 682 -8.33 -24.64 -58.39
CA LYS A 682 -7.18 -25.58 -58.41
C LYS A 682 -5.95 -25.00 -57.71
N GLU A 683 -5.72 -23.69 -57.79
CA GLU A 683 -4.65 -23.01 -57.04
C GLU A 683 -5.00 -22.93 -55.54
N GLU A 684 -6.27 -22.68 -55.21
CA GLU A 684 -6.81 -22.84 -53.84
C GLU A 684 -6.64 -24.28 -53.35
N HIS A 685 -7.01 -25.30 -54.13
CA HIS A 685 -6.79 -26.70 -53.74
C HIS A 685 -5.30 -27.04 -53.55
N GLY A 686 -4.42 -26.48 -54.39
CA GLY A 686 -2.97 -26.64 -54.27
C GLY A 686 -2.40 -26.01 -52.99
N THR A 687 -2.80 -24.78 -52.69
CA THR A 687 -2.37 -24.05 -51.48
C THR A 687 -2.97 -24.66 -50.21
N LEU A 688 -4.25 -25.04 -50.21
CA LEU A 688 -4.88 -25.80 -49.12
C LEU A 688 -4.15 -27.12 -48.87
N LYS A 689 -3.81 -27.87 -49.92
CA LYS A 689 -3.04 -29.12 -49.80
C LYS A 689 -1.63 -28.92 -49.23
N ALA A 690 -0.96 -27.82 -49.59
CA ALA A 690 0.31 -27.45 -48.99
C ALA A 690 0.16 -27.08 -47.50
N SER A 691 -0.87 -26.32 -47.14
CA SER A 691 -1.16 -25.96 -45.74
C SER A 691 -1.52 -27.18 -44.89
N LEU A 692 -2.22 -28.17 -45.43
CA LEU A 692 -2.57 -29.41 -44.74
C LEU A 692 -1.33 -30.27 -44.45
N LEU A 693 -0.34 -30.27 -45.34
CA LEU A 693 0.95 -30.94 -45.10
C LEU A 693 1.76 -30.22 -44.01
N ALA A 694 1.80 -28.88 -44.04
CA ALA A 694 2.44 -28.09 -42.98
C ALA A 694 1.80 -28.35 -41.60
N LEU A 695 0.45 -28.32 -41.52
CA LEU A 695 -0.29 -28.65 -40.31
C LEU A 695 -0.07 -30.10 -39.83
N GLN A 696 0.16 -31.05 -40.74
CA GLN A 696 0.54 -32.43 -40.35
C GLN A 696 1.92 -32.49 -39.70
N ASP A 697 2.92 -31.76 -40.21
CA ASP A 697 4.25 -31.71 -39.60
C ASP A 697 4.29 -30.85 -38.31
N GLU A 698 3.47 -29.80 -38.20
CA GLU A 698 3.26 -29.05 -36.95
C GLU A 698 2.61 -29.93 -35.86
N LEU A 699 1.59 -30.71 -36.21
CA LEU A 699 0.98 -31.70 -35.31
C LEU A 699 2.00 -32.76 -34.88
N ARG A 700 2.88 -33.18 -35.80
CA ARG A 700 3.97 -34.13 -35.53
C ARG A 700 5.00 -33.57 -34.54
N ASN A 701 5.41 -32.32 -34.74
CA ASN A 701 6.32 -31.59 -33.84
C ASN A 701 5.69 -31.42 -32.45
N SER A 702 4.42 -31.03 -32.40
CA SER A 702 3.63 -30.92 -31.15
C SER A 702 3.58 -32.25 -30.40
N ASN A 703 3.35 -33.37 -31.10
CA ASN A 703 3.36 -34.71 -30.51
C ASN A 703 4.74 -35.12 -29.96
N SER A 704 5.85 -34.75 -30.61
CA SER A 704 7.19 -34.96 -30.03
C SER A 704 7.44 -34.11 -28.78
N GLN A 705 6.96 -32.87 -28.75
CA GLN A 705 7.07 -32.02 -27.55
C GLN A 705 6.25 -32.57 -26.38
N ILE A 706 5.05 -33.11 -26.64
CA ILE A 706 4.25 -33.82 -25.64
C ILE A 706 5.02 -35.04 -25.11
N ALA A 707 5.64 -35.85 -25.97
CA ALA A 707 6.40 -37.02 -25.55
C ALA A 707 7.64 -36.66 -24.68
N ASP A 708 8.35 -35.57 -24.99
CA ASP A 708 9.45 -35.09 -24.15
C ASP A 708 8.94 -34.50 -22.81
N LEU A 709 7.76 -33.84 -22.80
CA LEU A 709 7.11 -33.41 -21.55
C LEU A 709 6.67 -34.59 -20.68
N GLU A 710 6.10 -35.65 -21.26
CA GLU A 710 5.76 -36.89 -20.55
C GLU A 710 7.00 -37.59 -19.98
N LYS A 711 8.10 -37.62 -20.74
CA LYS A 711 9.40 -38.13 -20.30
C LYS A 711 9.99 -37.32 -19.15
N ASN A 712 9.88 -36.00 -19.19
CA ASN A 712 10.29 -35.09 -18.11
C ASN A 712 9.40 -35.24 -16.87
N LEU A 713 8.08 -35.40 -17.03
CA LEU A 713 7.14 -35.73 -15.95
C LEU A 713 7.49 -37.06 -15.29
N ALA A 714 7.83 -38.08 -16.10
CA ALA A 714 8.27 -39.38 -15.63
C ALA A 714 9.66 -39.33 -14.95
N ALA A 715 10.54 -38.40 -15.31
CA ALA A 715 11.77 -38.13 -14.57
C ALA A 715 11.46 -37.47 -13.22
N SER A 716 10.61 -36.44 -13.20
CA SER A 716 10.17 -35.77 -11.96
C SER A 716 9.54 -36.74 -10.96
N ARG A 717 8.65 -37.64 -11.42
CA ARG A 717 8.03 -38.68 -10.57
C ARG A 717 9.04 -39.71 -10.02
N ARG A 718 10.16 -39.97 -10.72
CA ARG A 718 11.24 -40.80 -10.18
C ARG A 718 12.07 -40.07 -9.14
N ASN A 719 12.29 -38.76 -9.32
CA ASN A 719 12.96 -37.93 -8.32
C ASN A 719 12.11 -37.77 -7.06
N GLU A 720 10.81 -37.52 -7.21
CA GLU A 720 9.81 -37.53 -6.14
C GLU A 720 9.81 -38.86 -5.37
N ALA A 721 9.75 -39.99 -6.07
CA ALA A 721 9.83 -41.31 -5.45
C ALA A 721 11.16 -41.52 -4.70
N ASN A 722 12.29 -41.09 -5.26
CA ASN A 722 13.60 -41.17 -4.61
C ASN A 722 13.65 -40.30 -3.35
N LEU A 723 13.18 -39.06 -3.40
CA LEU A 723 13.08 -38.16 -2.24
C LEU A 723 12.17 -38.74 -1.14
N THR A 724 11.02 -39.34 -1.48
CA THR A 724 10.18 -40.03 -0.46
C THR A 724 10.83 -41.28 0.14
N LEU A 725 11.81 -41.87 -0.54
CA LEU A 725 12.58 -43.02 -0.04
C LEU A 725 13.74 -42.54 0.86
N GLN A 726 14.40 -41.44 0.49
CA GLN A 726 15.40 -40.76 1.32
C GLN A 726 14.78 -40.15 2.59
N LEU A 727 13.56 -39.61 2.52
CA LEU A 727 12.84 -39.15 3.71
C LEU A 727 12.63 -40.31 4.68
N LYS A 728 12.15 -41.48 4.22
CA LYS A 728 12.02 -42.67 5.08
C LYS A 728 13.34 -43.18 5.65
N ASP A 729 14.43 -43.10 4.89
CA ASP A 729 15.78 -43.38 5.39
C ASP A 729 16.16 -42.42 6.52
N ARG A 730 15.93 -41.11 6.33
CA ARG A 730 16.15 -40.08 7.36
C ARG A 730 15.24 -40.25 8.58
N ASP A 731 13.96 -40.58 8.39
CA ASP A 731 13.01 -40.84 9.46
C ASP A 731 13.48 -42.02 10.33
N SER A 732 13.88 -43.14 9.71
CA SER A 732 14.42 -44.29 10.45
C SER A 732 15.75 -43.98 11.18
N GLN A 733 16.59 -43.09 10.61
CA GLN A 733 17.81 -42.59 11.25
C GLN A 733 17.57 -41.52 12.34
N LEU A 734 16.34 -40.98 12.43
CA LEU A 734 15.88 -40.17 13.54
C LEU A 734 15.32 -41.08 14.64
N GLU A 735 14.48 -42.07 14.32
CA GLU A 735 14.02 -43.10 15.28
C GLU A 735 15.19 -43.84 15.93
N ASP A 736 16.24 -44.20 15.17
CA ASP A 736 17.45 -44.82 15.70
C ASP A 736 18.23 -43.87 16.63
N ARG A 737 18.21 -42.56 16.38
CA ARG A 737 18.86 -41.56 17.23
C ARG A 737 18.03 -41.20 18.46
N GLU A 738 16.71 -41.13 18.37
CA GLU A 738 15.79 -41.00 19.50
C GLU A 738 15.98 -42.20 20.45
N ARG A 739 15.97 -43.44 19.92
CA ARG A 739 16.29 -44.66 20.70
C ARG A 739 17.71 -44.68 21.29
N LEU A 740 18.68 -44.00 20.68
CA LEU A 740 20.01 -43.82 21.27
C LEU A 740 20.01 -42.77 22.40
N CYS A 741 19.25 -41.68 22.24
CA CYS A 741 19.06 -40.67 23.28
C CYS A 741 18.31 -41.23 24.49
N GLU A 742 17.28 -42.06 24.29
CA GLU A 742 16.61 -42.81 25.37
C GLU A 742 17.60 -43.71 26.15
N GLN A 743 18.45 -44.46 25.45
CA GLN A 743 19.48 -45.31 26.06
C GLN A 743 20.54 -44.50 26.82
N LEU A 744 20.90 -43.32 26.31
CA LEU A 744 21.83 -42.41 26.99
C LEU A 744 21.18 -41.77 28.22
N GLN A 745 19.90 -41.37 28.15
CA GLN A 745 19.16 -40.80 29.28
C GLN A 745 18.99 -41.85 30.39
N ALA A 746 18.50 -43.04 30.07
CA ALA A 746 18.38 -44.13 31.04
C ALA A 746 19.73 -44.48 31.71
N ARG A 747 20.84 -44.31 30.99
CA ARG A 747 22.20 -44.51 31.51
C ARG A 747 22.71 -43.34 32.34
N VAL A 748 22.25 -42.11 32.09
CA VAL A 748 22.45 -40.96 32.99
C VAL A 748 21.66 -41.20 34.29
N ASP A 749 20.39 -41.60 34.20
CA ASP A 749 19.56 -41.91 35.36
C ASP A 749 20.19 -43.02 36.23
N GLU A 750 20.73 -44.07 35.59
CA GLU A 750 21.45 -45.17 36.27
C GLU A 750 22.80 -44.73 36.87
N LEU A 751 23.39 -43.63 36.40
CA LEU A 751 24.60 -43.02 36.99
C LEU A 751 24.23 -42.09 38.15
N GLU A 752 23.18 -41.27 38.04
CA GLU A 752 22.69 -40.44 39.14
C GLU A 752 22.23 -41.29 40.35
N VAL A 753 21.65 -42.48 40.11
CA VAL A 753 21.32 -43.43 41.19
C VAL A 753 22.58 -43.92 41.89
N ARG A 754 23.63 -44.31 41.14
CA ARG A 754 24.91 -44.72 41.73
C ARG A 754 25.64 -43.59 42.45
N GLU A 755 25.55 -42.36 41.95
CA GLU A 755 26.08 -41.17 42.63
C GLU A 755 25.41 -41.01 44.02
N ARG A 756 24.08 -41.06 44.09
CA ARG A 756 23.32 -41.01 45.35
C ARG A 756 23.66 -42.17 46.30
N GLU A 757 23.91 -43.37 45.79
CA GLU A 757 24.37 -44.51 46.58
C GLU A 757 25.79 -44.30 47.14
N LEU A 758 26.69 -43.69 46.36
CA LEU A 758 28.04 -43.34 46.79
C LEU A 758 28.07 -42.16 47.78
N GLU A 759 27.20 -41.16 47.62
CA GLU A 759 26.98 -40.08 48.61
C GLU A 759 26.46 -40.65 49.94
N ALA A 760 25.49 -41.58 49.87
CA ALA A 760 24.99 -42.26 51.06
C ALA A 760 26.09 -43.10 51.75
N GLY A 761 26.90 -43.82 50.97
CA GLY A 761 28.01 -44.64 51.46
C GLY A 761 29.18 -43.84 52.06
N THR A 762 29.54 -42.70 51.46
CA THR A 762 30.55 -41.79 52.01
C THR A 762 30.08 -41.13 53.30
N ALA A 763 28.83 -40.67 53.37
CA ALA A 763 28.23 -40.19 54.61
C ALA A 763 28.14 -41.28 55.70
N GLU A 764 27.98 -42.56 55.33
CA GLU A 764 28.05 -43.69 56.27
C GLU A 764 29.48 -43.93 56.78
N ALA A 765 30.49 -43.80 55.91
CA ALA A 765 31.90 -43.92 56.25
C ALA A 765 32.37 -42.76 57.16
N GLU A 766 31.96 -41.52 56.90
CA GLU A 766 32.21 -40.39 57.80
C GLU A 766 31.59 -40.63 59.19
N ARG A 767 30.34 -41.11 59.24
CA ARG A 767 29.70 -41.52 60.50
C ARG A 767 30.49 -42.63 61.21
N ALA A 768 31.12 -43.55 60.49
CA ALA A 768 31.98 -44.58 61.07
C ALA A 768 33.32 -44.02 61.59
N ILE A 769 33.96 -43.10 60.85
CA ILE A 769 35.22 -42.43 61.25
C ILE A 769 35.01 -41.60 62.53
N VAL A 770 33.90 -40.88 62.65
CA VAL A 770 33.56 -40.14 63.89
C VAL A 770 33.42 -41.09 65.08
N ARG A 771 32.69 -42.21 64.92
CA ARG A 771 32.55 -43.24 65.97
C ARG A 771 33.89 -43.87 66.36
N GLN A 772 34.77 -44.13 65.39
CA GLN A 772 36.13 -44.61 65.65
C GLN A 772 36.98 -43.57 66.40
N LYS A 773 36.91 -42.29 66.01
CA LYS A 773 37.63 -41.21 66.70
C LYS A 773 37.21 -41.11 68.17
N GLU A 774 35.92 -41.09 68.47
CA GLU A 774 35.44 -41.12 69.85
C GLU A 774 35.89 -42.40 70.59
N MET A 775 35.96 -43.54 69.90
CA MET A 775 36.45 -44.79 70.49
C MET A 775 37.95 -44.72 70.82
N MET A 776 38.77 -44.09 69.96
CA MET A 776 40.17 -43.81 70.27
C MET A 776 40.33 -42.83 71.43
N GLU A 777 39.53 -41.77 71.51
CA GLU A 777 39.54 -40.84 72.66
C GLU A 777 39.15 -41.54 73.97
N ARG A 778 38.16 -42.44 73.93
CA ARG A 778 37.79 -43.32 75.08
C ARG A 778 38.93 -44.28 75.45
N LEU A 779 39.60 -44.89 74.47
CA LEU A 779 40.73 -45.79 74.69
C LEU A 779 41.98 -45.05 75.20
N GLU A 780 42.27 -43.83 74.75
CA GLU A 780 43.37 -43.01 75.28
C GLU A 780 43.19 -42.71 76.77
N VAL A 781 41.97 -42.36 77.20
CA VAL A 781 41.64 -42.15 78.62
C VAL A 781 41.83 -43.45 79.41
N GLN A 782 41.52 -44.60 78.82
CA GLN A 782 41.71 -45.92 79.43
C GLN A 782 43.19 -46.32 79.51
N CYS A 783 43.99 -46.10 78.46
CA CYS A 783 45.44 -46.32 78.48
C CYS A 783 46.14 -45.46 79.54
N LYS A 784 45.77 -44.17 79.64
CA LYS A 784 46.29 -43.25 80.68
C LYS A 784 45.91 -43.67 82.10
N ALA A 785 44.87 -44.49 82.27
CA ALA A 785 44.53 -45.12 83.55
C ALA A 785 45.33 -46.42 83.79
N VAL A 786 45.61 -47.22 82.74
CA VAL A 786 46.39 -48.47 82.82
C VAL A 786 47.88 -48.21 83.04
N GLU A 787 48.49 -47.24 82.36
CA GLU A 787 49.89 -46.84 82.61
C GLU A 787 50.12 -46.46 84.07
N LYS A 788 49.15 -45.76 84.68
CA LYS A 788 49.18 -45.38 86.09
C LYS A 788 49.19 -46.59 87.03
N ALA A 789 48.52 -47.70 86.68
CA ALA A 789 48.54 -48.95 87.45
C ALA A 789 49.80 -49.81 87.19
N GLN A 790 50.35 -49.75 85.97
CA GLN A 790 51.54 -50.53 85.58
C GLN A 790 52.84 -50.00 86.22
N ILE A 791 52.91 -48.70 86.50
CA ILE A 791 54.02 -48.05 87.21
C ILE A 791 54.04 -48.44 88.69
N GLU A 792 52.89 -48.75 89.31
CA GLU A 792 52.80 -49.13 90.72
C GLU A 792 53.16 -50.61 90.98
N THR A 793 53.13 -51.48 89.96
CA THR A 793 53.42 -52.92 90.08
C THR A 793 54.84 -53.32 89.64
N SER A 794 55.41 -52.63 88.65
CA SER A 794 56.75 -52.94 88.09
C SER A 794 57.92 -52.66 89.05
N ALA A 795 57.69 -51.93 90.15
CA ALA A 795 58.72 -51.59 91.15
C ALA A 795 59.18 -52.78 92.04
N CYS A 796 58.45 -53.90 92.05
CA CYS A 796 58.65 -54.98 93.04
C CYS A 796 59.40 -56.24 92.54
N GLN A 797 59.70 -56.36 91.24
CA GLN A 797 60.24 -57.62 90.66
C GLN A 797 61.67 -57.50 90.08
N ALA A 798 62.48 -56.57 90.60
CA ALA A 798 63.81 -56.25 90.08
C ALA A 798 64.98 -56.53 91.05
N LYS A 799 64.89 -57.57 91.91
CA LYS A 799 65.93 -57.87 92.93
C LYS A 799 66.39 -59.31 93.15
N GLU A 800 65.81 -60.32 92.50
CA GLU A 800 66.18 -61.74 92.75
C GLU A 800 66.96 -62.40 91.60
N ALA A 801 67.07 -61.74 90.44
CA ALA A 801 67.65 -62.33 89.22
C ALA A 801 69.18 -62.16 89.06
N GLN A 802 69.96 -61.96 90.15
CA GLN A 802 71.39 -61.61 90.05
C GLN A 802 72.37 -62.40 90.95
N GLU A 803 72.02 -63.59 91.44
CA GLU A 803 72.97 -64.44 92.23
C GLU A 803 73.32 -65.81 91.62
N MET A 804 72.63 -66.29 90.58
CA MET A 804 72.76 -67.70 90.12
C MET A 804 73.60 -67.92 88.84
N ALA A 805 74.35 -66.91 88.36
CA ALA A 805 74.97 -66.93 87.02
C ALA A 805 76.52 -67.02 86.97
N LEU A 806 77.22 -67.28 88.09
CA LEU A 806 78.70 -67.26 88.14
C LEU A 806 79.37 -68.44 88.88
N LYS A 807 78.94 -69.69 88.62
CA LYS A 807 79.62 -70.92 89.12
C LYS A 807 79.69 -72.07 88.10
N GLY A 808 79.90 -71.77 86.81
CA GLY A 808 79.98 -72.77 85.74
C GLY A 808 81.12 -72.60 84.73
N ALA A 809 82.11 -71.74 85.01
CA ALA A 809 83.10 -71.27 84.02
C ALA A 809 84.55 -71.68 84.33
N MET A 810 84.77 -72.97 84.64
CA MET A 810 86.10 -73.62 84.64
C MET A 810 85.92 -75.14 84.86
N LEU A 811 86.20 -75.98 83.84
CA LEU A 811 86.90 -77.29 83.96
C LEU A 811 86.91 -78.20 82.71
N GLU A 812 86.09 -77.98 81.66
CA GLU A 812 85.99 -78.91 80.51
C GLU A 812 86.64 -78.42 79.19
N GLU A 813 87.55 -77.45 79.26
CA GLU A 813 88.18 -76.79 78.10
C GLU A 813 89.24 -77.63 77.36
N GLN A 814 89.34 -78.95 77.61
CA GLN A 814 90.43 -79.80 77.06
C GLN A 814 90.00 -81.08 76.34
N LEU A 815 88.71 -81.26 76.01
CA LEU A 815 88.26 -82.39 75.15
C LEU A 815 87.44 -82.01 73.91
N GLY A 816 86.95 -80.77 73.80
CA GLY A 816 86.01 -80.37 72.72
C GLY A 816 86.62 -80.25 71.32
N LEU A 817 87.90 -79.85 71.21
CA LEU A 817 88.50 -79.27 69.99
C LEU A 817 88.54 -80.18 68.74
N ASN A 818 88.41 -81.50 68.89
CA ASN A 818 88.36 -82.44 67.75
C ASN A 818 86.94 -82.91 67.38
N MET A 819 85.92 -82.60 68.19
CA MET A 819 84.51 -82.85 67.82
C MET A 819 83.82 -81.58 67.31
N THR A 820 84.24 -80.40 67.76
CA THR A 820 83.77 -79.12 67.22
C THR A 820 84.01 -79.02 65.72
N GLU A 821 85.17 -79.44 65.22
CA GLU A 821 85.53 -79.29 63.80
C GLU A 821 84.74 -80.22 62.86
N VAL A 822 84.41 -81.44 63.32
CA VAL A 822 83.57 -82.38 62.56
C VAL A 822 82.09 -81.96 62.60
N SER A 823 81.62 -81.41 63.72
CA SER A 823 80.27 -80.83 63.84
C SER A 823 80.13 -79.59 62.96
N ARG A 824 81.10 -78.66 63.01
CA ARG A 824 81.16 -77.45 62.18
C ARG A 824 81.05 -77.77 60.70
N LEU A 825 81.81 -78.74 60.19
CA LEU A 825 81.72 -79.14 58.78
C LEU A 825 80.38 -79.82 58.41
N ARG A 826 79.69 -80.46 59.37
CA ARG A 826 78.33 -80.99 59.15
C ARG A 826 77.28 -79.89 59.14
N GLU A 827 77.37 -78.93 60.06
CA GLU A 827 76.51 -77.74 60.11
C GLU A 827 76.71 -76.87 58.87
N GLU A 828 77.94 -76.62 58.43
CA GLU A 828 78.23 -75.90 57.17
C GLU A 828 77.60 -76.59 55.96
N VAL A 829 77.61 -77.92 55.87
CA VAL A 829 76.92 -78.66 54.80
C VAL A 829 75.39 -78.55 54.90
N VAL A 830 74.80 -78.51 56.11
CA VAL A 830 73.36 -78.29 56.31
C VAL A 830 72.99 -76.85 55.94
N VAL A 831 73.76 -75.85 56.38
CA VAL A 831 73.57 -74.43 56.05
C VAL A 831 73.74 -74.17 54.56
N LEU A 832 74.69 -74.81 53.88
CA LEU A 832 74.85 -74.71 52.43
C LEU A 832 73.70 -75.39 51.68
N LYS A 833 73.17 -76.51 52.16
CA LYS A 833 71.95 -77.13 51.60
C LYS A 833 70.71 -76.25 51.80
N ALA A 834 70.53 -75.66 52.97
CA ALA A 834 69.44 -74.72 53.24
C ALA A 834 69.53 -73.47 52.35
N LYS A 835 70.72 -72.89 52.20
CA LYS A 835 70.98 -71.77 51.27
C LYS A 835 70.71 -72.15 49.82
N LEU A 836 71.06 -73.37 49.40
CA LEU A 836 70.76 -73.86 48.05
C LEU A 836 69.25 -74.08 47.82
N HIS A 837 68.52 -74.57 48.83
CA HIS A 837 67.07 -74.73 48.76
C HIS A 837 66.37 -73.37 48.68
N SER A 838 66.72 -72.43 49.58
CA SER A 838 66.25 -71.05 49.53
C SER A 838 66.58 -70.35 48.20
N ALA A 839 67.77 -70.56 47.63
CA ALA A 839 68.11 -70.01 46.31
C ALA A 839 67.31 -70.64 45.16
N LEU A 840 66.90 -71.90 45.27
CA LEU A 840 66.01 -72.56 44.31
C LEU A 840 64.56 -72.07 44.47
N GLU A 841 64.08 -71.89 45.69
CA GLU A 841 62.77 -71.29 45.97
C GLU A 841 62.70 -69.86 45.45
N GLU A 842 63.70 -69.01 45.73
CA GLU A 842 63.74 -67.65 45.19
C GLU A 842 63.84 -67.66 43.65
N LYS A 843 64.57 -68.60 43.04
CA LYS A 843 64.54 -68.76 41.58
C LYS A 843 63.12 -69.06 41.08
N VAL A 844 62.38 -69.97 41.74
CA VAL A 844 61.00 -70.31 41.35
C VAL A 844 60.03 -69.14 41.59
N LYS A 845 60.19 -68.37 42.67
CA LYS A 845 59.43 -67.14 42.93
C LYS A 845 59.71 -66.04 41.90
N VAL A 846 60.97 -65.88 41.47
CA VAL A 846 61.35 -64.94 40.40
C VAL A 846 60.83 -65.41 39.05
N GLN A 847 60.87 -66.72 38.76
CA GLN A 847 60.42 -67.25 37.48
C GLN A 847 58.89 -67.19 37.34
N SER A 848 58.11 -67.55 38.37
CA SER A 848 56.66 -67.35 38.37
C SER A 848 56.25 -65.86 38.35
N ARG A 849 57.03 -64.97 38.99
CA ARG A 849 56.86 -63.51 38.85
C ARG A 849 57.15 -63.02 37.43
N LEU A 850 58.08 -63.64 36.71
CA LEU A 850 58.34 -63.32 35.30
C LEU A 850 57.17 -63.77 34.42
N GLU A 851 56.71 -65.01 34.58
CA GLU A 851 55.57 -65.58 33.85
C GLU A 851 54.30 -64.73 34.04
N VAL A 852 53.99 -64.28 35.26
CA VAL A 852 52.87 -63.35 35.53
C VAL A 852 53.09 -61.94 34.92
N LYS A 853 54.33 -61.49 34.77
CA LYS A 853 54.62 -60.22 34.10
C LYS A 853 54.57 -60.34 32.58
N GLU A 854 54.87 -61.50 32.01
CA GLU A 854 54.68 -61.79 30.60
C GLU A 854 53.19 -61.85 30.25
N THR A 855 52.37 -62.60 30.99
CA THR A 855 50.90 -62.64 30.74
C THR A 855 50.25 -61.28 30.89
N THR A 856 50.57 -60.50 31.93
CA THR A 856 50.01 -59.14 32.09
C THR A 856 50.49 -58.16 31.01
N CYS A 857 51.66 -58.39 30.38
CA CYS A 857 52.07 -57.62 29.20
C CYS A 857 51.30 -58.02 27.95
N GLU A 858 51.02 -59.31 27.74
CA GLU A 858 50.19 -59.79 26.62
C GLU A 858 48.74 -59.30 26.74
N GLU A 859 48.17 -59.33 27.95
CA GLU A 859 46.86 -58.76 28.27
C GLU A 859 46.80 -57.26 27.94
N LEU A 860 47.77 -56.48 28.42
CA LEU A 860 47.85 -55.03 28.13
C LEU A 860 48.05 -54.73 26.63
N GLN A 861 48.82 -55.55 25.90
CA GLN A 861 48.93 -55.43 24.44
C GLN A 861 47.59 -55.73 23.76
N SER A 862 46.88 -56.78 24.18
CA SER A 862 45.56 -57.12 23.63
C SER A 862 44.52 -56.01 23.87
N LEU A 863 44.52 -55.40 25.05
CA LEU A 863 43.66 -54.28 25.41
C LEU A 863 44.00 -53.02 24.60
N THR A 864 45.29 -52.74 24.40
CA THR A 864 45.76 -51.62 23.57
C THR A 864 45.35 -51.80 22.10
N GLU A 865 45.46 -53.01 21.58
CA GLU A 865 45.06 -53.38 20.21
C GLU A 865 43.53 -53.32 20.03
N GLN A 866 42.74 -53.64 21.06
CA GLN A 866 41.28 -53.44 21.07
C GLN A 866 40.89 -51.96 21.11
N LEU A 867 41.46 -51.18 22.04
CA LEU A 867 41.21 -49.73 22.16
C LEU A 867 41.59 -48.99 20.87
N LYS A 868 42.71 -49.35 20.25
CA LYS A 868 43.11 -48.82 18.95
C LYS A 868 42.07 -49.09 17.86
N LYS A 869 41.55 -50.32 17.77
CA LYS A 869 40.47 -50.67 16.81
C LYS A 869 39.17 -49.91 17.09
N GLN A 870 38.81 -49.74 18.35
CA GLN A 870 37.64 -48.94 18.75
C GLN A 870 37.80 -47.47 18.34
N VAL A 871 38.99 -46.88 18.53
CA VAL A 871 39.31 -45.51 18.08
C VAL A 871 39.36 -45.40 16.55
N GLU A 872 39.90 -46.40 15.86
CA GLU A 872 39.89 -46.43 14.38
C GLU A 872 38.45 -46.51 13.82
N GLU A 873 37.56 -47.27 14.45
CA GLU A 873 36.15 -47.38 14.05
C GLU A 873 35.34 -46.11 14.41
N GLN A 874 35.58 -45.52 15.58
CA GLN A 874 34.99 -44.22 15.97
C GLN A 874 35.44 -43.09 15.04
N ASN A 875 36.71 -43.06 14.63
CA ASN A 875 37.17 -42.10 13.62
C ASN A 875 36.51 -42.36 12.25
N ARG A 876 36.25 -43.63 11.91
CA ARG A 876 35.53 -44.01 10.68
C ARG A 876 34.09 -43.49 10.67
N THR A 877 33.38 -43.66 11.78
CA THR A 877 31.99 -43.18 11.93
C THR A 877 31.93 -41.65 11.96
N HIS A 878 32.78 -40.96 12.73
CA HIS A 878 32.85 -39.50 12.72
C HIS A 878 33.17 -38.92 11.32
N VAL A 879 34.09 -39.53 10.55
CA VAL A 879 34.36 -39.10 9.17
C VAL A 879 33.14 -39.31 8.26
N SER A 880 32.41 -40.41 8.43
CA SER A 880 31.15 -40.66 7.69
C SER A 880 30.08 -39.61 8.03
N GLU A 881 29.88 -39.30 9.31
CA GLU A 881 28.93 -38.26 9.73
C GLU A 881 29.33 -36.87 9.24
N LEU A 882 30.62 -36.50 9.30
CA LEU A 882 31.12 -35.22 8.76
C LEU A 882 30.89 -35.11 7.24
N LEU A 883 30.99 -36.21 6.50
CA LEU A 883 30.63 -36.24 5.07
C LEU A 883 29.12 -36.06 4.87
N GLN A 884 28.27 -36.74 5.65
CA GLN A 884 26.81 -36.55 5.56
C GLN A 884 26.36 -35.14 5.95
N TYR A 885 26.97 -34.52 6.97
CA TYR A 885 26.71 -33.11 7.32
C TYR A 885 27.16 -32.17 6.19
N ARG A 886 28.29 -32.45 5.55
CA ARG A 886 28.76 -31.69 4.38
C ARG A 886 27.80 -31.82 3.19
N GLU A 887 27.35 -33.02 2.86
CA GLU A 887 26.37 -33.26 1.78
C GLU A 887 25.07 -32.49 2.04
N ARG A 888 24.54 -32.55 3.27
CA ARG A 888 23.36 -31.76 3.68
C ARG A 888 23.59 -30.25 3.57
N LEU A 889 24.78 -29.74 3.90
CA LEU A 889 25.12 -28.32 3.75
C LEU A 889 25.24 -27.89 2.28
N GLU A 890 25.80 -28.75 1.42
CA GLU A 890 25.88 -28.49 -0.03
C GLU A 890 24.47 -28.54 -0.68
N GLU A 891 23.61 -29.46 -0.23
CA GLU A 891 22.19 -29.55 -0.64
C GLU A 891 21.38 -28.30 -0.20
N ILE A 892 21.46 -27.91 1.08
CA ILE A 892 20.84 -26.69 1.61
C ILE A 892 21.37 -25.43 0.88
N SER A 893 22.66 -25.36 0.56
CA SER A 893 23.21 -24.26 -0.24
C SER A 893 22.57 -24.23 -1.63
N SER A 894 22.41 -25.38 -2.29
CA SER A 894 21.76 -25.48 -3.60
C SER A 894 20.29 -25.05 -3.55
N GLU A 895 19.54 -25.41 -2.49
CA GLU A 895 18.18 -24.91 -2.29
C GLU A 895 18.14 -23.39 -2.11
N LEU A 896 19.07 -22.82 -1.33
CA LEU A 896 19.15 -21.38 -1.10
C LEU A 896 19.54 -20.61 -2.37
N ASP A 897 20.38 -21.19 -3.23
CA ASP A 897 20.71 -20.63 -4.55
C ASP A 897 19.50 -20.71 -5.50
N VAL A 898 18.75 -21.82 -5.50
CA VAL A 898 17.49 -21.95 -6.26
C VAL A 898 16.45 -20.94 -5.78
N LYS A 899 16.25 -20.80 -4.46
CA LYS A 899 15.33 -19.86 -3.82
C LYS A 899 15.71 -18.40 -4.10
N ARG A 900 17.01 -18.05 -4.06
CA ARG A 900 17.49 -16.73 -4.54
C ARG A 900 17.25 -16.55 -6.04
N SER A 901 17.42 -17.59 -6.87
CA SER A 901 17.13 -17.50 -8.31
C SER A 901 15.64 -17.27 -8.62
N THR A 902 14.72 -17.82 -7.81
CA THR A 902 13.28 -17.61 -7.99
C THR A 902 12.85 -16.25 -7.44
N GLN A 903 13.39 -15.82 -6.29
CA GLN A 903 13.19 -14.46 -5.77
C GLN A 903 13.61 -13.41 -6.79
N ASN A 904 14.83 -13.48 -7.33
CA ASN A 904 15.32 -12.53 -8.33
C ASN A 904 14.43 -12.49 -9.60
N LYS A 905 13.85 -13.63 -10.02
CA LYS A 905 12.89 -13.67 -11.14
C LYS A 905 11.57 -12.99 -10.79
N MET A 906 11.06 -13.17 -9.56
CA MET A 906 9.84 -12.52 -9.09
C MET A 906 10.02 -11.01 -8.91
N GLU A 907 11.18 -10.56 -8.41
CA GLU A 907 11.54 -9.15 -8.30
C GLU A 907 11.70 -8.50 -9.68
N ALA A 908 12.33 -9.17 -10.64
CA ALA A 908 12.43 -8.70 -12.03
C ALA A 908 11.05 -8.58 -12.71
N ASN A 909 10.14 -9.54 -12.46
CA ASN A 909 8.76 -9.50 -12.95
C ASN A 909 7.96 -8.37 -12.27
N LEU A 910 8.14 -8.14 -10.97
CA LEU A 910 7.53 -7.04 -10.23
C LEU A 910 7.99 -5.68 -10.78
N ALA A 911 9.29 -5.53 -11.06
CA ALA A 911 9.85 -4.31 -11.66
C ALA A 911 9.31 -4.06 -13.09
N ALA A 912 9.11 -5.11 -13.89
CA ALA A 912 8.46 -5.01 -15.19
C ALA A 912 7.01 -4.53 -15.07
N ALA A 913 6.20 -5.16 -14.21
CA ALA A 913 4.82 -4.76 -13.97
C ALA A 913 4.71 -3.33 -13.39
N GLN A 914 5.65 -2.90 -12.54
CA GLN A 914 5.73 -1.51 -12.07
C GLN A 914 6.02 -0.52 -13.20
N LYS A 915 6.88 -0.87 -14.15
CA LYS A 915 7.17 -0.05 -15.35
C LYS A 915 5.93 0.06 -16.25
N GLU A 916 5.24 -1.04 -16.54
CA GLU A 916 3.97 -1.05 -17.28
C GLU A 916 2.90 -0.18 -16.60
N VAL A 917 2.75 -0.29 -15.27
CA VAL A 917 1.82 0.55 -14.50
C VAL A 917 2.22 2.04 -14.57
N CYS A 918 3.50 2.38 -14.63
CA CYS A 918 3.94 3.77 -14.82
C CYS A 918 3.67 4.27 -16.24
N GLU A 919 3.86 3.44 -17.26
CA GLU A 919 3.57 3.78 -18.67
C GLU A 919 2.07 3.95 -18.90
N LEU A 920 1.23 3.08 -18.33
CA LEU A 920 -0.23 3.21 -18.34
C LEU A 920 -0.71 4.46 -17.59
N LYS A 921 -0.11 4.79 -16.44
CA LYS A 921 -0.39 6.06 -15.72
C LYS A 921 -0.03 7.27 -16.57
N ALA A 922 1.12 7.25 -17.24
CA ALA A 922 1.55 8.34 -18.13
C ALA A 922 0.65 8.46 -19.37
N HIS A 923 0.17 7.34 -19.94
CA HIS A 923 -0.78 7.35 -21.04
C HIS A 923 -2.15 7.89 -20.62
N ASN A 924 -2.68 7.45 -19.47
CA ASN A 924 -3.91 7.98 -18.91
C ASN A 924 -3.78 9.49 -18.59
N GLY A 925 -2.60 9.94 -18.14
CA GLY A 925 -2.30 11.36 -17.96
C GLY A 925 -2.42 12.17 -19.27
N ARG A 926 -1.91 11.66 -20.40
CA ARG A 926 -2.09 12.28 -21.72
C ARG A 926 -3.57 12.32 -22.14
N LEU A 927 -4.29 11.20 -22.02
CA LEU A 927 -5.72 11.13 -22.33
C LEU A 927 -6.56 12.10 -21.47
N VAL A 928 -6.19 12.33 -20.20
CA VAL A 928 -6.83 13.33 -19.34
C VAL A 928 -6.58 14.77 -19.82
N LEU A 929 -5.38 15.07 -20.36
CA LEU A 929 -5.08 16.37 -20.97
C LEU A 929 -5.82 16.55 -22.30
N GLU A 930 -5.77 15.57 -23.20
CA GLU A 930 -6.50 15.58 -24.48
C GLU A 930 -8.02 15.72 -24.26
N THR A 931 -8.58 15.04 -23.25
CA THR A 931 -10.00 15.21 -22.87
C THR A 931 -10.29 16.47 -22.06
N ALA A 932 -9.29 17.27 -21.69
CA ALA A 932 -9.47 18.63 -21.17
C ALA A 932 -9.42 19.66 -22.31
N GLU A 933 -8.42 19.57 -23.19
CA GLU A 933 -8.25 20.43 -24.37
C GLU A 933 -9.46 20.36 -25.32
N THR A 934 -9.99 19.15 -25.58
CA THR A 934 -11.21 18.97 -26.38
C THR A 934 -12.46 19.53 -25.72
N LYS A 935 -12.57 19.47 -24.38
CA LYS A 935 -13.66 20.13 -23.64
C LYS A 935 -13.54 21.65 -23.70
N GLU A 936 -12.32 22.19 -23.57
CA GLU A 936 -12.08 23.62 -23.67
C GLU A 936 -12.37 24.12 -25.10
N GLY A 937 -11.97 23.38 -26.13
CA GLY A 937 -12.32 23.64 -27.52
C GLY A 937 -13.83 23.63 -27.78
N LEU A 938 -14.56 22.68 -27.18
CA LEU A 938 -16.02 22.64 -27.24
C LEU A 938 -16.67 23.81 -26.47
N CYS A 939 -16.09 24.25 -25.35
CA CYS A 939 -16.52 25.47 -24.67
C CYS A 939 -16.31 26.72 -25.53
N ARG A 940 -15.14 26.88 -26.17
CA ARG A 940 -14.84 27.99 -27.09
C ARG A 940 -15.80 28.01 -28.29
N ALA A 941 -16.01 26.86 -28.94
CA ALA A 941 -16.97 26.73 -30.04
C ALA A 941 -18.42 27.05 -29.60
N ASN A 942 -18.81 26.69 -28.37
CA ASN A 942 -20.13 27.07 -27.84
C ASN A 942 -20.24 28.57 -27.54
N THR A 943 -19.18 29.24 -27.08
CA THR A 943 -19.19 30.71 -26.91
C THR A 943 -19.21 31.44 -28.25
N GLU A 944 -18.41 30.99 -29.23
CA GLU A 944 -18.43 31.52 -30.60
C GLU A 944 -19.81 31.34 -31.24
N MET A 945 -20.43 30.17 -31.08
CA MET A 945 -21.80 29.91 -31.55
C MET A 945 -22.85 30.79 -30.85
N ALA A 946 -22.67 31.12 -29.56
CA ALA A 946 -23.54 32.04 -28.85
C ALA A 946 -23.37 33.50 -29.34
N GLU A 947 -22.15 33.94 -29.63
CA GLU A 947 -21.86 35.24 -30.23
C GLU A 947 -22.40 35.36 -31.66
N LEU A 948 -22.27 34.30 -32.46
CA LEU A 948 -22.92 34.19 -33.77
C LEU A 948 -24.45 34.22 -33.64
N GLY A 949 -25.04 33.53 -32.66
CA GLY A 949 -26.46 33.63 -32.35
C GLY A 949 -26.91 35.06 -32.01
N MET A 950 -26.17 35.76 -31.14
CA MET A 950 -26.46 37.15 -30.77
C MET A 950 -26.33 38.12 -31.95
N THR A 951 -25.34 37.94 -32.82
CA THR A 951 -25.17 38.76 -34.02
C THR A 951 -26.23 38.47 -35.09
N ILE A 952 -26.65 37.21 -35.28
CA ILE A 952 -27.79 36.85 -36.13
C ILE A 952 -29.09 37.49 -35.61
N CYS A 953 -29.36 37.43 -34.30
CA CYS A 953 -30.52 38.11 -33.70
C CYS A 953 -30.49 39.62 -33.93
N ARG A 954 -29.33 40.27 -33.77
CA ARG A 954 -29.16 41.72 -34.01
C ARG A 954 -29.40 42.08 -35.48
N LEU A 955 -28.74 41.38 -36.42
CA LEU A 955 -28.90 41.59 -37.85
C LEU A 955 -30.34 41.30 -38.32
N THR A 956 -31.05 40.37 -37.67
CA THR A 956 -32.47 40.10 -37.95
C THR A 956 -33.36 41.26 -37.49
N ALA A 957 -33.10 41.84 -36.31
CA ALA A 957 -33.80 43.04 -35.84
C ALA A 957 -33.53 44.25 -36.75
N GLU A 958 -32.26 44.52 -37.07
CA GLU A 958 -31.86 45.58 -38.00
C GLU A 958 -32.49 45.41 -39.39
N ARG A 959 -32.65 44.16 -39.86
CA ARG A 959 -33.33 43.85 -41.13
C ARG A 959 -34.83 44.13 -41.08
N GLU A 960 -35.54 43.71 -40.03
CA GLU A 960 -36.98 44.00 -39.94
C GLU A 960 -37.24 45.49 -39.68
N GLU A 961 -36.42 46.19 -38.87
CA GLU A 961 -36.48 47.66 -38.75
C GLU A 961 -36.27 48.35 -40.11
N ALA A 962 -35.28 47.93 -40.89
CA ALA A 962 -35.07 48.46 -42.23
C ALA A 962 -36.28 48.18 -43.14
N ARG A 963 -36.86 46.98 -43.05
CA ARG A 963 -38.05 46.56 -43.80
C ARG A 963 -39.28 47.39 -43.44
N GLU A 964 -39.51 47.66 -42.16
CA GLU A 964 -40.60 48.53 -41.68
C GLU A 964 -40.45 49.95 -42.27
N ARG A 965 -39.24 50.51 -42.23
CA ARG A 965 -38.93 51.80 -42.85
C ARG A 965 -39.17 51.79 -44.37
N TRP A 966 -38.76 50.72 -45.07
CA TRP A 966 -39.06 50.54 -46.50
C TRP A 966 -40.56 50.46 -46.78
N THR A 967 -41.34 49.77 -45.95
CA THR A 967 -42.81 49.70 -46.12
C THR A 967 -43.48 51.04 -45.84
N ALA A 968 -43.03 51.80 -44.83
CA ALA A 968 -43.54 53.13 -44.55
C ALA A 968 -43.23 54.12 -45.69
N GLU A 969 -42.00 54.09 -46.22
CA GLU A 969 -41.60 54.93 -47.35
C GLU A 969 -42.32 54.55 -48.64
N ALA A 970 -42.56 53.25 -48.90
CA ALA A 970 -43.37 52.79 -50.02
C ALA A 970 -44.84 53.27 -49.92
N SER A 971 -45.43 53.24 -48.72
CA SER A 971 -46.76 53.83 -48.47
C SER A 971 -46.75 55.34 -48.72
N ARG A 972 -45.72 56.06 -48.25
CA ARG A 972 -45.56 57.51 -48.45
C ARG A 972 -45.37 57.89 -49.92
N ILE A 973 -44.69 57.06 -50.70
CA ILE A 973 -44.57 57.22 -52.15
C ILE A 973 -45.94 57.02 -52.79
N HIS A 974 -46.68 55.98 -52.43
CA HIS A 974 -48.01 55.74 -52.98
C HIS A 974 -49.02 56.87 -52.64
N GLU A 975 -48.98 57.40 -51.42
CA GLU A 975 -49.77 58.59 -51.04
C GLU A 975 -49.42 59.83 -51.88
N LEU A 976 -48.16 59.99 -52.29
CA LEU A 976 -47.71 61.06 -53.18
C LEU A 976 -48.08 60.79 -54.65
N GLU A 977 -48.07 59.54 -55.09
CA GLU A 977 -48.56 59.14 -56.41
C GLU A 977 -50.05 59.44 -56.54
N GLU A 978 -50.89 59.03 -55.58
CA GLU A 978 -52.31 59.38 -55.58
C GLU A 978 -52.55 60.91 -55.50
N GLN A 979 -51.72 61.66 -54.78
CA GLN A 979 -51.79 63.13 -54.76
C GLN A 979 -51.44 63.72 -56.13
N GLY A 980 -50.40 63.22 -56.78
CA GLY A 980 -50.03 63.58 -58.15
C GLY A 980 -51.14 63.26 -59.15
N GLU A 981 -51.75 62.08 -59.06
CA GLU A 981 -52.91 61.71 -59.88
C GLU A 981 -54.06 62.69 -59.69
N ARG A 982 -54.49 62.95 -58.44
CA ARG A 982 -55.54 63.94 -58.11
C ARG A 982 -55.22 65.35 -58.63
N GLU A 983 -53.95 65.78 -58.58
CA GLU A 983 -53.53 67.05 -59.18
C GLU A 983 -53.58 67.04 -60.71
N THR A 984 -53.16 65.94 -61.36
CA THR A 984 -53.29 65.81 -62.82
C THR A 984 -54.75 65.73 -63.28
N GLU A 985 -55.64 65.07 -62.54
CA GLU A 985 -57.08 65.06 -62.79
C GLU A 985 -57.65 66.48 -62.69
N ARG A 986 -57.29 67.23 -61.63
CA ARG A 986 -57.69 68.62 -61.43
C ARG A 986 -57.19 69.54 -62.55
N LEU A 987 -55.94 69.37 -62.99
CA LEU A 987 -55.36 70.13 -64.11
C LEU A 987 -56.00 69.74 -65.45
N ASN A 988 -56.31 68.46 -65.67
CA ASN A 988 -57.02 67.98 -66.85
C ASN A 988 -58.46 68.51 -66.90
N ALA A 989 -59.17 68.54 -65.77
CA ALA A 989 -60.49 69.17 -65.66
C ALA A 989 -60.42 70.68 -65.95
N SER A 990 -59.39 71.37 -65.43
CA SER A 990 -59.15 72.79 -65.74
C SER A 990 -58.82 73.01 -67.22
N MET A 991 -58.04 72.12 -67.86
CA MET A 991 -57.79 72.17 -69.31
C MET A 991 -59.03 71.84 -70.13
N ALA A 992 -59.92 70.96 -69.65
CA ALA A 992 -61.19 70.67 -70.32
C ALA A 992 -62.12 71.89 -70.27
N ALA A 993 -62.23 72.56 -69.11
CA ALA A 993 -62.95 73.82 -68.98
C ALA A 993 -62.38 74.91 -69.89
N LEU A 994 -61.05 75.12 -69.89
CA LEU A 994 -60.40 76.09 -70.78
C LEU A 994 -60.56 75.75 -72.27
N ARG A 995 -60.64 74.46 -72.65
CA ARG A 995 -60.96 74.04 -74.03
C ARG A 995 -62.42 74.31 -74.38
N GLN A 996 -63.36 74.12 -73.46
CA GLN A 996 -64.77 74.46 -73.66
C GLN A 996 -64.97 75.99 -73.77
N GLU A 997 -64.25 76.77 -72.97
CA GLU A 997 -64.22 78.24 -73.04
C GLU A 997 -63.62 78.72 -74.36
N ASN A 998 -62.50 78.15 -74.81
CA ASN A 998 -61.96 78.42 -76.15
C ASN A 998 -62.92 77.98 -77.27
N GLY A 999 -63.68 76.89 -77.09
CA GLY A 999 -64.70 76.45 -78.03
C GLY A 999 -65.84 77.45 -78.17
N SER A 1000 -66.41 77.91 -77.05
CA SER A 1000 -67.45 78.95 -77.05
C SER A 1000 -66.93 80.29 -77.59
N LEU A 1001 -65.70 80.69 -77.29
CA LEU A 1001 -65.07 81.87 -77.90
C LEU A 1001 -64.84 81.71 -79.42
N GLN A 1002 -64.55 80.49 -79.91
CA GLN A 1002 -64.49 80.22 -81.35
C GLN A 1002 -65.87 80.20 -82.01
N GLU A 1003 -66.92 79.75 -81.32
CA GLU A 1003 -68.31 79.83 -81.80
C GLU A 1003 -68.82 81.29 -81.84
N GLU A 1004 -68.50 82.12 -80.84
CA GLU A 1004 -68.73 83.57 -80.86
C GLU A 1004 -67.96 84.25 -81.99
N LEU A 1005 -66.70 83.88 -82.20
CA LEU A 1005 -65.88 84.42 -83.29
C LEU A 1005 -66.40 84.00 -84.67
N GLN A 1006 -66.90 82.77 -84.83
CA GLN A 1006 -67.61 82.36 -86.06
C GLN A 1006 -68.96 83.07 -86.26
N GLN A 1007 -69.66 83.47 -85.19
CA GLN A 1007 -70.84 84.32 -85.31
C GLN A 1007 -70.45 85.74 -85.76
N MET A 1008 -69.33 86.27 -85.26
CA MET A 1008 -68.75 87.55 -85.71
C MET A 1008 -68.22 87.47 -87.16
N GLU A 1009 -67.68 86.33 -87.60
CA GLU A 1009 -67.25 86.10 -89.00
C GLU A 1009 -68.41 85.93 -89.99
N LYS A 1010 -69.64 85.69 -89.50
CA LYS A 1010 -70.88 85.73 -90.32
C LYS A 1010 -71.51 87.12 -90.40
N LEU A 1011 -71.05 88.07 -89.58
CA LEU A 1011 -71.52 89.45 -89.63
C LEU A 1011 -71.38 90.09 -91.03
N PRO A 1012 -70.30 89.86 -91.82
CA PRO A 1012 -70.20 90.32 -93.21
C PRO A 1012 -71.28 89.77 -94.15
N GLU A 1013 -71.76 88.54 -93.95
CA GLU A 1013 -72.86 87.97 -94.74
C GLU A 1013 -74.17 88.70 -94.41
N THR A 1014 -74.46 88.92 -93.12
CA THR A 1014 -75.65 89.72 -92.71
C THR A 1014 -75.56 91.18 -93.18
N VAL A 1015 -74.36 91.75 -93.27
CA VAL A 1015 -74.12 93.10 -93.83
C VAL A 1015 -74.31 93.13 -95.35
N LEU A 1016 -74.02 92.03 -96.06
CA LEU A 1016 -74.34 91.88 -97.48
C LEU A 1016 -75.85 91.76 -97.71
N GLU A 1017 -76.57 90.96 -96.92
CA GLU A 1017 -78.04 90.87 -97.01
C GLU A 1017 -78.72 92.22 -96.70
N LEU A 1018 -78.26 92.94 -95.69
CA LEU A 1018 -78.74 94.30 -95.38
C LEU A 1018 -78.43 95.32 -96.48
N LYS A 1019 -77.35 95.12 -97.23
CA LYS A 1019 -77.00 95.96 -98.39
C LYS A 1019 -77.86 95.65 -99.61
N ASP A 1020 -78.13 94.37 -99.88
CA ASP A 1020 -78.99 93.92 -100.98
C ASP A 1020 -80.46 94.34 -100.78
N LEU A 1021 -80.88 94.60 -99.54
CA LEU A 1021 -82.14 95.24 -99.19
C LEU A 1021 -82.12 96.77 -99.34
N LEU A 1022 -80.98 97.42 -99.07
CA LEU A 1022 -80.82 98.87 -99.27
C LEU A 1022 -80.85 99.24 -100.75
N ASP A 1023 -80.09 98.53 -101.58
CA ASP A 1023 -79.99 98.80 -103.03
C ASP A 1023 -81.35 98.60 -103.73
N LYS A 1024 -82.20 97.68 -103.24
CA LYS A 1024 -83.60 97.53 -103.67
C LYS A 1024 -84.48 98.73 -103.26
N ALA A 1025 -84.35 99.22 -102.02
CA ALA A 1025 -85.11 100.37 -101.54
C ALA A 1025 -84.71 101.69 -102.23
N GLU A 1026 -83.46 101.83 -102.69
CA GLU A 1026 -83.04 102.98 -103.50
C GLU A 1026 -83.58 102.90 -104.93
N SER A 1027 -83.63 101.71 -105.54
CA SER A 1027 -84.25 101.47 -106.85
C SER A 1027 -85.74 101.89 -106.89
N GLU A 1028 -86.55 101.47 -105.93
CA GLU A 1028 -87.98 101.85 -105.84
C GLU A 1028 -88.17 103.36 -105.64
N ARG A 1029 -87.23 104.00 -104.93
CA ARG A 1029 -87.22 105.44 -104.67
C ARG A 1029 -86.83 106.27 -105.91
N GLU A 1030 -86.05 105.70 -106.82
CA GLU A 1030 -85.67 106.33 -108.09
C GLU A 1030 -86.87 106.42 -109.04
N ALA A 1031 -87.64 105.32 -109.19
CA ALA A 1031 -88.84 105.30 -110.03
C ALA A 1031 -89.89 106.35 -109.63
N ALA A 1032 -90.14 106.51 -108.33
CA ALA A 1032 -91.06 107.53 -107.79
C ALA A 1032 -90.60 108.98 -108.05
N ARG A 1033 -89.32 109.23 -108.35
CA ARG A 1033 -88.80 110.55 -108.73
C ARG A 1033 -89.12 110.90 -110.19
N GLU A 1034 -89.18 109.92 -111.09
CA GLU A 1034 -89.50 110.16 -112.51
C GLU A 1034 -91.00 110.40 -112.74
N GLU A 1035 -91.87 109.67 -112.06
CA GLU A 1035 -93.32 109.94 -112.08
C GLU A 1035 -93.64 111.33 -111.52
N THR A 1036 -93.01 111.72 -110.41
CA THR A 1036 -93.18 113.07 -109.86
C THR A 1036 -92.47 114.16 -110.67
N ALA A 1037 -91.65 113.83 -111.67
CA ALA A 1037 -91.08 114.80 -112.61
C ALA A 1037 -92.00 115.05 -113.82
N THR A 1038 -92.62 114.00 -114.37
CA THR A 1038 -93.52 114.12 -115.54
C THR A 1038 -94.81 114.87 -115.22
N VAL A 1039 -95.43 114.64 -114.06
CA VAL A 1039 -96.61 115.40 -113.59
C VAL A 1039 -96.29 116.90 -113.45
N ARG A 1040 -95.09 117.25 -112.95
CA ARG A 1040 -94.63 118.64 -112.85
C ARG A 1040 -94.45 119.32 -114.21
N PHE A 1041 -94.11 118.57 -115.26
CA PHE A 1041 -93.97 119.11 -116.61
C PHE A 1041 -95.33 119.51 -117.21
N GLN A 1042 -96.35 118.66 -117.06
CA GLN A 1042 -97.71 118.94 -117.56
C GLN A 1042 -98.34 120.17 -116.88
N MET A 1043 -98.24 120.26 -115.54
CA MET A 1043 -98.67 121.44 -114.79
C MET A 1043 -97.96 122.75 -115.20
N SER A 1044 -96.71 122.65 -115.70
CA SER A 1044 -95.95 123.83 -116.17
C SER A 1044 -96.47 124.36 -117.51
N THR A 1045 -96.94 123.48 -118.40
CA THR A 1045 -97.47 123.88 -119.72
C THR A 1045 -98.83 124.57 -119.65
N GLU A 1046 -99.76 124.14 -118.80
CA GLU A 1046 -101.08 124.77 -118.67
C GLU A 1046 -100.99 126.16 -118.01
N ASN A 1047 -100.09 126.31 -117.03
CA ASN A 1047 -99.87 127.58 -116.34
C ASN A 1047 -99.34 128.68 -117.29
N MET A 1048 -98.54 128.31 -118.29
CA MET A 1048 -98.06 129.21 -119.35
C MET A 1048 -99.17 129.69 -120.30
N ALA A 1049 -100.26 128.94 -120.48
CA ALA A 1049 -101.41 129.39 -121.26
C ALA A 1049 -102.17 130.50 -120.51
N HIS A 1050 -102.52 130.26 -119.24
CA HIS A 1050 -103.22 131.24 -118.40
C HIS A 1050 -102.43 132.53 -118.18
N GLN A 1051 -101.09 132.48 -118.15
CA GLN A 1051 -100.26 133.67 -117.95
C GLN A 1051 -100.31 134.68 -119.12
N ASN A 1052 -100.67 134.24 -120.34
CA ASN A 1052 -100.74 135.14 -121.51
C ASN A 1052 -102.07 135.91 -121.60
N GLU A 1053 -103.22 135.32 -121.27
CA GLU A 1053 -104.49 136.05 -121.21
C GLU A 1053 -104.48 137.18 -120.16
N VAL A 1054 -103.73 136.97 -119.08
CA VAL A 1054 -103.55 137.94 -117.97
C VAL A 1054 -102.71 139.17 -118.36
N LYS A 1055 -101.97 139.14 -119.49
CA LYS A 1055 -101.33 140.34 -120.04
C LYS A 1055 -102.32 141.23 -120.79
N VAL A 1056 -103.08 140.68 -121.74
CA VAL A 1056 -104.02 141.46 -122.58
C VAL A 1056 -105.10 142.17 -121.74
N ARG A 1057 -105.55 141.55 -120.64
CA ARG A 1057 -106.50 142.18 -119.71
C ARG A 1057 -105.89 143.23 -118.77
N ARG A 1058 -104.56 143.33 -118.67
CA ARG A 1058 -103.88 144.26 -117.76
C ARG A 1058 -103.89 145.69 -118.28
N ASP A 1059 -103.56 145.86 -119.56
CA ASP A 1059 -103.33 147.18 -120.15
C ASP A 1059 -104.64 147.97 -120.35
N PHE A 1060 -105.77 147.28 -120.54
CA PHE A 1060 -107.10 147.91 -120.62
C PHE A 1060 -107.65 148.39 -119.26
N LEU A 1061 -107.08 147.92 -118.14
CA LEU A 1061 -107.57 148.22 -116.79
C LEU A 1061 -106.90 149.42 -116.10
N TRP A 1062 -105.79 149.94 -116.63
CA TRP A 1062 -105.12 151.10 -116.03
C TRP A 1062 -105.80 152.44 -116.39
N GLU A 1063 -106.46 152.52 -117.55
CA GLU A 1063 -106.99 153.78 -118.07
C GLU A 1063 -108.44 154.09 -117.63
N LEU A 1064 -109.25 153.06 -117.32
CA LEU A 1064 -110.63 153.22 -116.88
C LEU A 1064 -110.78 153.61 -115.40
N LEU A 1065 -109.79 153.33 -114.55
CA LEU A 1065 -109.85 153.59 -113.09
C LEU A 1065 -109.56 155.06 -112.71
N LYS A 1066 -109.47 155.97 -113.69
CA LYS A 1066 -109.37 157.43 -113.45
C LYS A 1066 -110.71 158.17 -113.53
N LYS A 1067 -111.84 157.47 -113.73
CA LYS A 1067 -113.21 158.06 -113.79
C LYS A 1067 -114.34 157.25 -113.09
N TYR A 1068 -114.16 156.97 -111.80
CA TYR A 1068 -115.21 156.93 -110.74
C TYR A 1068 -116.35 155.85 -110.71
N THR A 1069 -116.77 155.54 -109.46
CA THR A 1069 -118.04 154.91 -108.95
C THR A 1069 -118.17 153.38 -108.63
N LEU A 1070 -118.30 153.10 -107.32
CA LEU A 1070 -119.32 152.29 -106.57
C LEU A 1070 -119.68 150.79 -106.85
N THR A 1071 -119.82 150.04 -105.73
CA THR A 1071 -120.75 148.90 -105.40
C THR A 1071 -120.39 147.38 -105.59
N CYS A 1072 -121.07 146.57 -104.75
CA CYS A 1072 -121.01 145.12 -104.39
C CYS A 1072 -121.70 144.12 -105.39
N PRO A 1073 -121.95 142.79 -105.11
CA PRO A 1073 -121.35 141.70 -104.24
C PRO A 1073 -121.33 140.24 -104.86
N LYS A 1074 -121.12 139.17 -104.04
CA LYS A 1074 -121.56 137.71 -104.17
C LYS A 1074 -120.80 136.76 -105.15
N SER A 1075 -120.82 135.39 -105.10
CA SER A 1075 -121.19 134.32 -104.10
C SER A 1075 -120.96 132.84 -104.62
N LEU A 1076 -121.12 131.78 -103.77
CA LEU A 1076 -121.39 130.31 -104.07
C LEU A 1076 -120.21 129.41 -104.64
N GLU A 1077 -120.16 128.05 -104.61
CA GLU A 1077 -120.69 126.92 -103.75
C GLU A 1077 -120.04 125.51 -104.12
N ASP A 1078 -120.21 124.46 -103.29
CA ASP A 1078 -120.20 122.96 -103.56
C ASP A 1078 -118.96 122.15 -104.12
N SER A 1079 -118.77 120.80 -103.98
CA SER A 1079 -119.25 119.73 -103.03
C SER A 1079 -118.56 118.32 -103.16
N THR A 1080 -118.76 117.38 -102.17
CA THR A 1080 -118.70 115.85 -102.20
C THR A 1080 -117.37 115.03 -102.38
N GLN A 1081 -117.12 113.77 -101.88
CA GLN A 1081 -117.64 112.89 -100.76
C GLN A 1081 -116.85 111.53 -100.55
N ILE A 1082 -116.96 110.87 -99.34
CA ILE A 1082 -116.84 109.38 -99.05
C ILE A 1082 -115.39 108.73 -99.03
N ASN A 1083 -114.97 107.58 -98.41
CA ASN A 1083 -115.52 106.26 -97.94
C ASN A 1083 -114.90 105.63 -96.61
N ASN A 1084 -114.78 104.28 -96.46
CA ASN A 1084 -114.80 103.46 -95.20
C ASN A 1084 -113.80 102.24 -95.04
N GLU A 1085 -113.41 101.93 -93.77
CA GLU A 1085 -113.31 100.61 -93.00
C GLU A 1085 -112.39 99.42 -93.47
N ILE A 1086 -111.99 98.34 -92.73
CA ILE A 1086 -112.54 97.43 -91.65
C ILE A 1086 -111.39 96.83 -90.73
N LEU A 1087 -111.66 96.11 -89.60
CA LEU A 1087 -110.68 95.63 -88.57
C LEU A 1087 -110.96 94.20 -87.95
N PRO A 1088 -109.97 93.26 -87.78
CA PRO A 1088 -110.13 91.91 -87.14
C PRO A 1088 -109.22 91.58 -85.89
N GLN A 1089 -109.18 90.32 -85.40
CA GLN A 1089 -108.47 89.84 -84.15
C GLN A 1089 -107.98 88.35 -84.17
N GLY A 1090 -107.16 87.92 -83.18
CA GLY A 1090 -106.92 86.50 -82.75
C GLY A 1090 -105.43 86.10 -82.53
N ILE A 1091 -104.87 85.42 -81.49
CA ILE A 1091 -105.24 84.83 -80.15
C ILE A 1091 -105.20 83.27 -80.03
N GLN A 1092 -104.26 82.69 -79.25
CA GLN A 1092 -104.25 81.28 -78.73
C GLN A 1092 -103.24 81.05 -77.55
N VAL A 1093 -103.24 79.87 -76.86
CA VAL A 1093 -102.49 79.58 -75.59
C VAL A 1093 -102.15 78.06 -75.36
N GLY A 1094 -101.03 77.72 -74.70
CA GLY A 1094 -100.66 76.39 -74.11
C GLY A 1094 -99.22 75.92 -74.47
N ASN A 1095 -98.40 75.16 -73.72
CA ASN A 1095 -98.45 74.39 -72.43
C ASN A 1095 -97.03 74.44 -71.78
N ALA A 1096 -96.75 74.45 -70.46
CA ALA A 1096 -97.00 73.46 -69.37
C ALA A 1096 -96.19 72.13 -69.52
N HIS A 1097 -95.47 71.54 -68.53
CA HIS A 1097 -95.14 71.83 -67.11
C HIS A 1097 -93.65 71.38 -66.83
N THR A 1098 -93.03 71.13 -65.64
CA THR A 1098 -93.43 70.82 -64.23
C THR A 1098 -92.23 71.01 -63.23
N CYS A 1099 -92.50 70.88 -61.91
CA CYS A 1099 -91.68 70.58 -60.70
C CYS A 1099 -90.12 70.57 -60.71
N GLU A 1100 -89.38 71.11 -59.71
CA GLU A 1100 -89.37 70.91 -58.22
C GLU A 1100 -88.71 69.59 -57.76
N LEU A 1101 -88.06 69.44 -56.58
CA LEU A 1101 -87.97 70.28 -55.36
C LEU A 1101 -86.59 70.14 -54.65
N CYS A 1102 -86.36 70.90 -53.58
CA CYS A 1102 -85.17 70.89 -52.71
C CYS A 1102 -84.92 69.58 -51.93
N CYS A 1103 -83.68 69.36 -51.48
CA CYS A 1103 -83.40 69.20 -50.03
C CYS A 1103 -81.92 69.42 -49.66
N VAL A 1104 -81.65 69.52 -48.34
CA VAL A 1104 -80.35 69.80 -47.70
C VAL A 1104 -79.90 68.57 -46.89
N ILE A 1105 -78.67 68.62 -46.34
CA ILE A 1105 -78.00 67.71 -45.38
C ILE A 1105 -77.11 66.68 -46.13
N LEU A 1106 -75.82 66.52 -45.80
CA LEU A 1106 -75.10 66.83 -44.55
C LEU A 1106 -73.83 67.66 -44.80
#